data_AF-A0A7V4GG05-F1
#
_entry.id   AF-A0A7V4GG05-F1
#
_cell.length_a   1.000
_cell.length_b   1.000
_cell.length_c   1.000
_cell.angle_alpha   90.00
_cell.angle_beta   90.00
_cell.angle_gamma   90.00
#
_symmetry.space_group_name_H-M   'P 1'
#
loop_
_entity.id
_entity.type
_entity.pdbx_description
1 polymer ?
#
loop_
_entity_poly.entity_id
_entity_poly.type
_entity_poly.pdbx_seq_one_letter_code
_entity_poly.pdbx_strand_id
1 'polypeptide(L)'
;MRTTWNAWRVGSGRGVLAASIAGWLAGCSGGGAPGADAVEDGGPDADETFEAYHPPAPEPPEDPAAPAPPVLEPCPAGWRRLAPDIPGDPALCDPWPVGGAGSCGAGEAHFPGESGCLPVGGACPAGEWAADLPADQPVVHVRAGAGAGGDGSVERPFGSIAEALAAVETGGVVALARGTYAETLTLGRRVTLWGACAAETAISCGAAGTAEATVRVTGTGVVLRNLRIGGPCIGVMVGRTGRAELQGVEIAEAAVFGLALVDGGRLTGREVVIRDTGPRADDGMFGRGIEAEHGAQIELTRLVLERNRDVGLLAFDPDTLVRLSDAAIRETGPGRGSRGGQGIQVQAGARVEVERGALEGNREFGVLAGGSGTTVVLRGAVVRDTRPRSSAGAGGRGLQADEGATVELYGVLVERNRESGVMARLAGSTLRLNDVVVRDTLPLASDGSGGRGVTVQEGASAEFDRVLLDRNRNVACYVAGAGSMLRVNDLRARETAPQEDDEGTTGRGLVVGDGAAVEGARVALEHNRDVGLLAVGNGTWVVLADLEVNDTDSGPGGTTGRGLQAQDGARLVLERVRSIRNHEAAIMATGPGTVIDLRDARASDTRSEVLQRATGRGLQVQSGAVVTGTRLRIEGNREFGAVVFGDGARLELSDAAIVGTLERECAIDTCPDLRGGSGLLAAGGGDAVLTRFALRGNALCGVQLAVADGSSGGTAALHEGEVSENVVGANVQVDEFDVSALMDRVVYRDNERNLDLTALPVPGAAVAVGEP
;
A
#
# COMPACT_ATOMS: atom_id res chain seq x y z
N MET A 1 -21.88 1.48 -9.66
CA MET A 1 -20.56 2.14 -9.79
C MET A 1 -20.51 3.60 -9.30
N ARG A 2 -21.47 4.11 -8.49
CA ARG A 2 -21.40 5.47 -7.90
C ARG A 2 -21.97 5.58 -6.46
N THR A 3 -22.18 4.47 -5.76
CA THR A 3 -22.91 4.45 -4.47
C THR A 3 -22.09 4.00 -3.25
N THR A 4 -20.80 3.70 -3.38
CA THR A 4 -19.94 3.31 -2.24
C THR A 4 -18.91 4.38 -1.82
N TRP A 5 -18.79 5.49 -2.55
CA TRP A 5 -17.80 6.54 -2.27
C TRP A 5 -18.20 7.55 -1.18
N ASN A 6 -19.49 7.63 -0.81
CA ASN A 6 -20.00 8.70 0.06
C ASN A 6 -20.27 8.30 1.53
N ALA A 7 -19.95 7.08 1.95
CA ALA A 7 -20.21 6.62 3.33
C ALA A 7 -19.16 7.08 4.37
N TRP A 8 -18.04 7.68 3.93
CA TRP A 8 -16.89 7.98 4.78
C TRP A 8 -16.58 9.47 4.92
N ARG A 9 -17.57 10.34 4.68
CA ARG A 9 -17.53 11.67 5.28
C ARG A 9 -17.66 11.46 6.78
N VAL A 10 -16.52 11.48 7.46
CA VAL A 10 -16.41 11.70 8.89
C VAL A 10 -17.46 12.75 9.24
N GLY A 11 -18.46 12.36 10.02
CA GLY A 11 -19.27 13.33 10.73
C GLY A 11 -18.28 14.11 11.57
N SER A 12 -17.83 15.27 11.06
CA SER A 12 -17.19 16.26 11.88
C SER A 12 -18.24 16.58 12.93
N GLY A 13 -18.15 15.98 14.10
CA GLY A 13 -18.85 16.38 15.32
C GLY A 13 -18.35 17.75 15.75
N ARG A 14 -18.41 18.72 14.84
CA ARG A 14 -18.11 20.12 15.04
C ARG A 14 -19.27 20.68 15.84
N GLY A 15 -19.00 21.01 17.10
CA GLY A 15 -19.70 22.12 17.75
C GLY A 15 -20.10 21.95 19.21
N VAL A 16 -20.12 20.74 19.79
CA VAL A 16 -20.70 20.58 21.14
C VAL A 16 -19.75 19.95 22.19
N LEU A 17 -18.71 19.22 21.80
CA LEU A 17 -17.86 18.48 22.74
C LEU A 17 -16.63 19.23 23.29
N ALA A 18 -16.02 20.13 22.52
CA ALA A 18 -14.91 20.95 23.02
C ALA A 18 -15.36 21.93 24.13
N ALA A 19 -16.63 22.35 24.10
CA ALA A 19 -17.20 23.25 25.09
C ALA A 19 -17.66 22.53 26.37
N SER A 20 -17.95 21.23 26.32
CA SER A 20 -18.49 20.50 27.49
C SER A 20 -17.40 20.07 28.47
N ILE A 21 -16.18 19.74 28.02
CA ILE A 21 -15.06 19.38 28.94
C ILE A 21 -14.49 20.61 29.67
N ALA A 22 -14.56 21.80 29.06
CA ALA A 22 -14.08 23.04 29.66
C ALA A 22 -14.79 23.38 30.98
N GLY A 23 -16.07 23.00 31.12
CA GLY A 23 -16.84 23.19 32.36
C GLY A 23 -16.39 22.32 33.54
N TRP A 24 -15.75 21.17 33.27
CA TRP A 24 -15.41 20.17 34.30
C TRP A 24 -14.18 20.54 35.14
N LEU A 25 -13.41 21.55 34.72
CA LEU A 25 -12.16 21.98 35.37
C LEU A 25 -12.31 23.25 36.22
N ALA A 26 -13.50 23.88 36.22
CA ALA A 26 -13.73 25.15 36.90
C ALA A 26 -13.59 25.09 38.44
N GLY A 27 -13.49 23.90 39.03
CA GLY A 27 -13.28 23.71 40.47
C GLY A 27 -11.83 23.89 40.94
N CYS A 28 -10.84 23.99 40.04
CA CYS A 28 -9.42 24.11 40.40
C CYS A 28 -8.77 25.44 40.03
N SER A 29 -9.50 26.40 39.42
CA SER A 29 -8.95 27.73 39.13
C SER A 29 -8.98 28.61 40.38
N GLY A 30 -7.86 28.69 41.09
CA GLY A 30 -7.69 29.47 42.31
C GLY A 30 -7.91 30.98 42.09
N GLY A 31 -9.04 31.48 42.59
CA GLY A 31 -9.28 32.90 42.85
C GLY A 31 -9.51 33.12 44.35
N GLY A 32 -8.43 33.15 45.14
CA GLY A 32 -8.50 33.41 46.58
C GLY A 32 -7.28 34.19 47.07
N ALA A 33 -7.49 35.44 47.50
CA ALA A 33 -6.51 36.30 48.15
C ALA A 33 -6.02 35.71 49.51
N PRO A 34 -4.88 36.14 50.06
CA PRO A 34 -4.18 35.41 51.11
C PRO A 34 -4.86 35.59 52.47
N GLY A 35 -5.41 34.50 53.01
CA GLY A 35 -5.77 34.36 54.41
C GLY A 35 -4.83 33.35 55.03
N ALA A 36 -3.87 33.82 55.82
CA ALA A 36 -3.07 32.97 56.68
C ALA A 36 -3.98 32.41 57.78
N ASP A 37 -4.07 31.08 57.87
CA ASP A 37 -4.27 30.34 59.12
C ASP A 37 -3.81 28.89 58.84
N ALA A 38 -2.58 28.59 59.27
CA ALA A 38 -2.07 27.23 59.30
C ALA A 38 -2.77 26.50 60.46
N VAL A 39 -3.56 25.49 60.14
CA VAL A 39 -4.02 24.51 61.13
C VAL A 39 -2.93 23.45 61.21
N GLU A 40 -2.22 23.43 62.34
CA GLU A 40 -1.35 22.33 62.75
C GLU A 40 -2.18 21.04 62.87
N ASP A 41 -1.86 20.04 62.04
CA ASP A 41 -2.40 18.69 62.17
C ASP A 41 -1.62 17.97 63.28
N GLY A 42 -2.21 17.94 64.47
CA GLY A 42 -1.69 17.21 65.63
C GLY A 42 -2.02 15.73 65.56
N GLY A 43 -1.17 14.94 64.89
CA GLY A 43 -1.14 13.49 65.07
C GLY A 43 -0.30 13.11 66.31
N PRO A 44 -0.77 12.22 67.20
CA PRO A 44 0.03 11.75 68.33
C PRO A 44 1.17 10.84 67.87
N ASP A 45 2.33 10.98 68.52
CA ASP A 45 3.56 10.22 68.27
C ASP A 45 3.38 8.70 68.38
N ALA A 46 4.06 8.02 67.44
CA ALA A 46 4.03 6.59 67.17
C ALA A 46 4.71 5.74 68.24
N ASP A 47 4.21 4.50 68.41
CA ASP A 47 5.01 3.38 68.90
C ASP A 47 4.38 2.04 68.48
N GLU A 48 4.45 1.69 67.18
CA GLU A 48 4.56 0.31 66.68
C GLU A 48 5.21 0.35 65.29
N THR A 49 6.20 -0.49 65.04
CA THR A 49 6.91 -0.61 63.74
C THR A 49 5.98 -1.18 62.68
N PHE A 50 5.13 -0.34 62.10
CA PHE A 50 4.52 -0.60 60.80
C PHE A 50 5.62 -0.43 59.75
N GLU A 51 6.05 -1.52 59.10
CA GLU A 51 6.76 -1.39 57.82
C GLU A 51 5.86 -0.55 56.90
N ALA A 52 6.34 0.64 56.52
CA ALA A 52 5.62 1.49 55.60
C ALA A 52 5.35 0.67 54.33
N TYR A 53 4.08 0.49 53.99
CA TYR A 53 3.71 -0.23 52.79
C TYR A 53 4.30 0.49 51.58
N HIS A 54 5.22 -0.15 50.87
CA HIS A 54 5.79 0.33 49.63
C HIS A 54 5.18 -0.46 48.47
N PRO A 55 4.27 0.14 47.69
CA PRO A 55 3.69 -0.54 46.54
C PRO A 55 4.82 -0.90 45.55
N PRO A 56 4.73 -2.07 44.89
CA PRO A 56 5.70 -2.43 43.87
C PRO A 56 5.63 -1.42 42.72
N ALA A 57 6.80 -0.98 42.25
CA ALA A 57 6.88 -0.12 41.08
C ALA A 57 6.32 -0.87 39.85
N PRO A 58 5.52 -0.20 39.00
CA PRO A 58 5.05 -0.81 37.75
C PRO A 58 6.22 -1.26 36.87
N GLU A 59 6.10 -2.46 36.29
CA GLU A 59 7.08 -2.94 35.32
C GLU A 59 7.02 -2.10 34.03
N PRO A 60 8.17 -1.64 33.50
CA PRO A 60 8.19 -0.88 32.26
C PRO A 60 7.80 -1.78 31.06
N PRO A 61 7.11 -1.22 30.04
CA PRO A 61 6.79 -1.96 28.82
C PRO A 61 8.05 -2.29 28.01
N GLU A 62 8.00 -3.41 27.29
CA GLU A 62 8.96 -3.77 26.26
C GLU A 62 8.78 -2.91 24.99
N ASP A 63 9.89 -2.54 24.34
CA ASP A 63 9.85 -1.79 23.07
C ASP A 63 9.53 -2.72 21.87
N PRO A 64 8.83 -2.22 20.84
CA PRO A 64 8.57 -2.99 19.62
C PRO A 64 9.85 -3.25 18.81
N ALA A 65 9.90 -4.42 18.16
CA ALA A 65 10.88 -4.69 17.12
C ALA A 65 10.58 -3.89 15.83
N ALA A 66 11.58 -3.22 15.28
CA ALA A 66 11.43 -2.48 14.03
C ALA A 66 11.24 -3.40 12.81
N PRO A 67 10.46 -2.99 11.79
CA PRO A 67 10.31 -3.75 10.56
C PRO A 67 11.63 -3.82 9.78
N ALA A 68 11.92 -5.00 9.21
CA ALA A 68 13.00 -5.17 8.25
C ALA A 68 12.68 -4.44 6.93
N PRO A 69 13.64 -3.71 6.33
CA PRO A 69 13.42 -3.03 5.06
C PRO A 69 13.33 -4.03 3.89
N PRO A 70 12.64 -3.69 2.80
CA PRO A 70 12.66 -4.47 1.56
C PRO A 70 14.09 -4.66 1.01
N VAL A 71 14.32 -5.74 0.27
CA VAL A 71 15.59 -6.03 -0.41
C VAL A 71 15.37 -6.09 -1.93
N LEU A 72 15.75 -5.02 -2.64
CA LEU A 72 15.71 -4.95 -4.11
C LEU A 72 17.08 -5.21 -4.76
N GLU A 73 18.14 -5.28 -3.95
CA GLU A 73 19.49 -5.51 -4.43
C GLU A 73 19.89 -6.99 -4.34
N PRO A 74 20.79 -7.48 -5.21
CA PRO A 74 21.52 -6.73 -6.24
C PRO A 74 20.63 -6.29 -7.40
N CYS A 75 20.88 -5.08 -7.93
CA CYS A 75 20.18 -4.64 -9.13
C CYS A 75 20.49 -5.58 -10.32
N PRO A 76 19.51 -5.83 -11.19
CA PRO A 76 19.75 -6.60 -12.40
C PRO A 76 20.89 -6.06 -13.25
N ALA A 77 21.49 -6.92 -14.08
CA ALA A 77 22.59 -6.53 -14.95
C ALA A 77 22.20 -5.34 -15.85
N GLY A 78 23.05 -4.31 -15.87
CA GLY A 78 22.80 -3.08 -16.63
C GLY A 78 21.82 -2.09 -15.98
N TRP A 79 21.05 -2.51 -14.98
CA TRP A 79 20.14 -1.61 -14.26
C TRP A 79 20.92 -0.67 -13.36
N ARG A 80 20.47 0.58 -13.31
CA ARG A 80 21.08 1.62 -12.52
C ARG A 80 20.62 1.50 -11.06
N ARG A 81 21.59 1.42 -10.16
CA ARG A 81 21.35 1.57 -8.73
C ARG A 81 21.05 3.02 -8.37
N LEU A 82 19.92 3.26 -7.74
CA LEU A 82 19.54 4.54 -7.15
C LEU A 82 19.76 4.47 -5.65
N ALA A 83 20.51 5.43 -5.10
CA ALA A 83 20.70 5.52 -3.66
C ALA A 83 19.35 5.78 -2.96
N PRO A 84 19.14 5.25 -1.75
CA PRO A 84 17.95 5.55 -0.98
C PRO A 84 17.88 7.05 -0.64
N ASP A 85 16.66 7.58 -0.62
CA ASP A 85 16.42 8.98 -0.23
C ASP A 85 16.72 9.21 1.26
N ILE A 86 16.45 8.19 2.10
CA ILE A 86 16.66 8.21 3.54
C ILE A 86 17.66 7.10 3.93
N PRO A 87 18.67 7.39 4.78
CA PRO A 87 19.60 6.37 5.26
C PRO A 87 18.89 5.18 5.92
N GLY A 88 19.23 3.96 5.50
CA GLY A 88 18.64 2.71 6.03
C GLY A 88 17.49 2.14 5.18
N ASP A 89 16.97 2.91 4.23
CA ASP A 89 16.00 2.41 3.25
C ASP A 89 16.67 1.58 2.14
N PRO A 90 15.87 0.77 1.41
CA PRO A 90 16.37 0.07 0.24
C PRO A 90 16.87 1.04 -0.84
N ALA A 91 18.01 0.71 -1.43
CA ALA A 91 18.34 1.24 -2.75
C ALA A 91 17.34 0.72 -3.78
N LEU A 92 17.04 1.53 -4.80
CA LEU A 92 16.13 1.17 -5.88
C LEU A 92 16.92 0.79 -7.14
N CYS A 93 16.27 0.05 -8.03
CA CYS A 93 16.86 -0.36 -9.30
C CYS A 93 16.03 0.22 -10.46
N ASP A 94 16.68 0.98 -11.33
CA ASP A 94 16.07 1.60 -12.51
C ASP A 94 16.56 0.88 -13.78
N PRO A 95 15.66 0.37 -14.64
CA PRO A 95 16.03 -0.31 -15.88
C PRO A 95 16.74 0.58 -16.90
N TRP A 96 16.75 1.90 -16.71
CA TRP A 96 17.21 2.85 -17.73
C TRP A 96 18.36 3.76 -17.24
N PRO A 97 19.10 4.38 -18.18
CA PRO A 97 20.01 5.48 -17.88
C PRO A 97 19.28 6.71 -17.32
N VAL A 98 20.02 7.72 -16.87
CA VAL A 98 19.49 8.96 -16.25
C VAL A 98 18.38 9.63 -17.08
N GLY A 99 18.46 9.56 -18.42
CA GLY A 99 17.47 10.12 -19.32
C GLY A 99 16.19 9.30 -19.50
N GLY A 100 16.06 8.15 -18.84
CA GLY A 100 14.96 7.21 -19.02
C GLY A 100 15.07 6.39 -20.31
N ALA A 101 13.97 5.76 -20.69
CA ALA A 101 13.86 5.01 -21.94
C ALA A 101 14.02 5.94 -23.15
N GLY A 102 14.80 5.49 -24.14
CA GLY A 102 15.11 6.25 -25.35
C GLY A 102 14.09 6.00 -26.45
N SER A 103 13.82 7.02 -27.27
CA SER A 103 13.05 6.86 -28.51
C SER A 103 13.96 6.36 -29.64
N CYS A 104 13.70 5.15 -30.14
CA CYS A 104 14.54 4.50 -31.13
C CYS A 104 13.96 4.57 -32.54
N GLY A 105 14.84 4.53 -33.55
CA GLY A 105 14.44 4.54 -34.96
C GLY A 105 13.88 3.20 -35.44
N ALA A 106 13.55 3.16 -36.73
CA ALA A 106 13.21 1.92 -37.43
C ALA A 106 14.37 0.91 -37.34
N GLY A 107 14.10 -0.36 -37.01
CA GLY A 107 15.13 -1.38 -36.83
C GLY A 107 15.94 -1.29 -35.54
N GLU A 108 15.61 -0.39 -34.62
CA GLU A 108 16.26 -0.24 -33.30
C GLU A 108 15.26 -0.27 -32.15
N ALA A 109 15.72 -0.69 -30.98
CA ALA A 109 14.98 -0.62 -29.72
C ALA A 109 15.90 -0.42 -28.51
N HIS A 110 15.37 0.20 -27.46
CA HIS A 110 16.05 0.35 -26.18
C HIS A 110 15.56 -0.77 -25.25
N PHE A 111 16.41 -1.77 -25.03
CA PHE A 111 16.13 -2.89 -24.14
C PHE A 111 16.49 -2.52 -22.69
N PRO A 112 15.76 -3.02 -21.67
CA PRO A 112 16.11 -2.77 -20.27
C PRO A 112 17.56 -3.15 -19.96
N GLY A 113 18.26 -2.30 -19.19
CA GLY A 113 19.66 -2.47 -18.81
C GLY A 113 20.69 -2.01 -19.86
N GLU A 114 20.25 -1.62 -21.05
CA GLU A 114 21.14 -1.04 -22.06
C GLU A 114 21.31 0.47 -21.84
N SER A 115 22.41 1.06 -22.33
CA SER A 115 22.66 2.49 -22.21
C SER A 115 21.90 3.35 -23.23
N GLY A 116 21.26 2.73 -24.22
CA GLY A 116 20.59 3.41 -25.33
C GLY A 116 19.96 2.44 -26.34
N CYS A 117 19.57 2.99 -27.49
CA CYS A 117 19.00 2.22 -28.60
C CYS A 117 20.05 1.29 -29.21
N LEU A 118 19.66 0.04 -29.45
CA LEU A 118 20.45 -0.97 -30.16
C LEU A 118 19.68 -1.48 -31.37
N PRO A 119 20.38 -1.97 -32.41
CA PRO A 119 19.74 -2.69 -33.51
C PRO A 119 18.91 -3.87 -33.01
N VAL A 120 17.77 -4.11 -33.65
CA VAL A 120 16.96 -5.31 -33.44
C VAL A 120 17.61 -6.45 -34.21
N GLY A 121 18.30 -7.35 -33.48
CA GLY A 121 19.09 -8.41 -34.08
C GLY A 121 20.43 -7.91 -34.64
N GLY A 122 20.84 -8.48 -35.77
CA GLY A 122 22.10 -8.12 -36.44
C GLY A 122 22.06 -6.74 -37.12
N ALA A 123 23.19 -6.03 -37.09
CA ALA A 123 23.39 -4.83 -37.89
C ALA A 123 23.30 -5.14 -39.40
N CYS A 124 22.83 -4.17 -40.18
CA CYS A 124 22.72 -4.36 -41.63
C CYS A 124 24.08 -4.59 -42.30
N PRO A 125 24.23 -5.65 -43.10
CA PRO A 125 25.48 -5.94 -43.78
C PRO A 125 25.70 -4.98 -44.94
N ALA A 126 26.97 -4.84 -45.36
CA ALA A 126 27.30 -4.11 -46.58
C ALA A 126 26.77 -4.82 -47.85
N GLY A 127 26.69 -6.16 -47.80
CA GLY A 127 26.13 -6.99 -48.86
C GLY A 127 24.60 -6.91 -48.96
N GLU A 128 24.01 -7.73 -49.83
CA GLU A 128 22.56 -7.77 -49.99
C GLU A 128 21.86 -8.71 -49.00
N TRP A 129 22.53 -9.78 -48.59
CA TRP A 129 22.04 -10.77 -47.63
C TRP A 129 22.86 -10.74 -46.34
N ALA A 130 22.37 -11.44 -45.31
CA ALA A 130 23.07 -11.61 -44.05
C ALA A 130 24.50 -12.14 -44.26
N ALA A 131 25.46 -11.57 -43.52
CA ALA A 131 26.88 -11.94 -43.67
C ALA A 131 27.23 -13.29 -43.03
N ASP A 132 26.35 -13.78 -42.15
CA ASP A 132 26.53 -14.98 -41.32
C ASP A 132 25.62 -16.15 -41.74
N LEU A 133 25.23 -16.20 -43.02
CA LEU A 133 24.48 -17.33 -43.57
C LEU A 133 25.27 -18.65 -43.44
N PRO A 134 24.60 -19.77 -43.10
CA PRO A 134 25.26 -21.04 -42.87
C PRO A 134 25.84 -21.62 -44.16
N ALA A 135 27.09 -22.08 -44.11
CA ALA A 135 27.74 -22.76 -45.23
C ALA A 135 27.41 -24.27 -45.28
N ASP A 136 26.85 -24.82 -44.21
CA ASP A 136 26.60 -26.25 -44.00
C ASP A 136 25.14 -26.67 -44.25
N GLN A 137 24.28 -25.74 -44.68
CA GLN A 137 22.84 -25.99 -44.92
C GLN A 137 22.41 -25.43 -46.28
N PRO A 138 21.39 -26.02 -46.94
CA PRO A 138 20.88 -25.49 -48.21
C PRO A 138 20.31 -24.09 -48.02
N VAL A 139 20.85 -23.10 -48.75
CA VAL A 139 20.39 -21.71 -48.75
C VAL A 139 19.81 -21.35 -50.12
N VAL A 140 18.57 -20.88 -50.11
CA VAL A 140 17.88 -20.34 -51.28
C VAL A 140 17.77 -18.82 -51.13
N HIS A 141 18.21 -18.08 -52.14
CA HIS A 141 18.28 -16.62 -52.12
C HIS A 141 17.07 -15.99 -52.81
N VAL A 142 16.52 -14.96 -52.17
CA VAL A 142 15.40 -14.15 -52.65
C VAL A 142 15.83 -12.70 -52.73
N ARG A 143 15.45 -12.01 -53.82
CA ARG A 143 15.64 -10.57 -54.00
C ARG A 143 14.37 -9.94 -54.53
N ALA A 144 13.83 -8.98 -53.78
CA ALA A 144 12.65 -8.24 -54.20
C ALA A 144 12.88 -7.58 -55.58
N GLY A 145 11.95 -7.80 -56.52
CA GLY A 145 12.03 -7.25 -57.88
C GLY A 145 12.97 -8.03 -58.82
N ALA A 146 13.53 -9.17 -58.42
CA ALA A 146 14.20 -10.07 -59.37
C ALA A 146 13.19 -10.60 -60.42
N GLY A 147 13.67 -10.79 -61.65
CA GLY A 147 12.83 -11.28 -62.75
C GLY A 147 12.34 -12.72 -62.52
N ALA A 148 11.22 -13.08 -63.13
CA ALA A 148 10.65 -14.42 -63.03
C ALA A 148 11.63 -15.50 -63.53
N GLY A 149 11.59 -16.68 -62.91
CA GLY A 149 12.42 -17.83 -63.29
C GLY A 149 13.84 -17.82 -62.73
N GLY A 150 14.05 -17.23 -61.54
CA GLY A 150 15.25 -17.48 -60.73
C GLY A 150 15.39 -18.95 -60.34
N ASP A 151 16.59 -19.38 -59.97
CA ASP A 151 16.89 -20.74 -59.48
C ASP A 151 17.27 -20.78 -57.99
N GLY A 152 17.25 -19.63 -57.31
CA GLY A 152 17.55 -19.51 -55.89
C GLY A 152 19.05 -19.37 -55.57
N SER A 153 19.92 -19.33 -56.59
CA SER A 153 21.33 -18.96 -56.43
C SER A 153 21.48 -17.46 -56.14
N VAL A 154 22.69 -17.06 -55.72
CA VAL A 154 23.06 -15.64 -55.53
C VAL A 154 22.99 -14.86 -56.85
N GLU A 155 23.36 -15.50 -57.95
CA GLU A 155 23.38 -14.91 -59.29
C GLU A 155 21.97 -14.80 -59.90
N ARG A 156 21.09 -15.75 -59.60
CA ARG A 156 19.70 -15.82 -60.09
C ARG A 156 18.72 -16.08 -58.94
N PRO A 157 18.57 -15.12 -58.00
CA PRO A 157 17.68 -15.29 -56.86
C PRO A 157 16.22 -15.37 -57.31
N PHE A 158 15.38 -16.00 -56.48
CA PHE A 158 13.93 -15.96 -56.68
C PHE A 158 13.38 -14.54 -56.49
N GLY A 159 12.30 -14.21 -57.20
CA GLY A 159 11.64 -12.90 -57.14
C GLY A 159 10.66 -12.77 -55.98
N SER A 160 10.20 -13.90 -55.42
CA SER A 160 9.27 -13.96 -54.31
C SER A 160 9.67 -14.97 -53.24
N ILE A 161 9.21 -14.76 -52.02
CA ILE A 161 9.39 -15.70 -50.92
C ILE A 161 8.60 -16.99 -51.19
N ALA A 162 7.42 -16.88 -51.79
CA ALA A 162 6.60 -18.03 -52.17
C ALA A 162 7.32 -19.00 -53.12
N GLU A 163 8.02 -18.50 -54.15
CA GLU A 163 8.84 -19.33 -55.05
C GLU A 163 9.95 -20.05 -54.28
N ALA A 164 10.66 -19.34 -53.40
CA ALA A 164 11.71 -19.92 -52.58
C ALA A 164 11.18 -20.97 -51.60
N LEU A 165 10.02 -20.74 -50.99
CA LEU A 165 9.34 -21.70 -50.13
C LEU A 165 8.86 -22.95 -50.88
N ALA A 166 8.62 -22.86 -52.19
CA ALA A 166 8.31 -24.03 -53.01
C ALA A 166 9.57 -24.84 -53.39
N ALA A 167 10.72 -24.17 -53.52
CA ALA A 167 11.98 -24.78 -53.96
C ALA A 167 12.86 -25.30 -52.81
N VAL A 168 12.87 -24.64 -51.65
CA VAL A 168 13.77 -24.96 -50.53
C VAL A 168 13.45 -26.33 -49.93
N GLU A 169 14.47 -27.10 -49.53
CA GLU A 169 14.25 -28.35 -48.82
C GLU A 169 13.76 -28.13 -47.38
N THR A 170 13.13 -29.13 -46.78
CA THR A 170 12.64 -29.02 -45.40
C THR A 170 13.83 -28.88 -44.44
N GLY A 171 13.84 -27.81 -43.65
CA GLY A 171 14.99 -27.45 -42.82
C GLY A 171 16.00 -26.52 -43.49
N GLY A 172 15.83 -26.18 -44.77
CA GLY A 172 16.69 -25.22 -45.45
C GLY A 172 16.42 -23.76 -45.04
N VAL A 173 17.32 -22.88 -45.48
CA VAL A 173 17.28 -21.44 -45.22
C VAL A 173 16.82 -20.71 -46.47
N VAL A 174 15.87 -19.78 -46.29
CA VAL A 174 15.47 -18.81 -47.31
C VAL A 174 16.07 -17.47 -46.90
N ALA A 175 17.13 -17.07 -47.62
CA ALA A 175 17.85 -15.82 -47.39
C ALA A 175 17.18 -14.69 -48.17
N LEU A 176 16.68 -13.69 -47.44
CA LEU A 176 16.00 -12.53 -48.00
C LEU A 176 16.99 -11.37 -48.13
N ALA A 177 17.17 -10.87 -49.35
CA ALA A 177 17.93 -9.66 -49.56
C ALA A 177 17.23 -8.47 -48.91
N ARG A 178 17.95 -7.37 -48.70
CA ARG A 178 17.37 -6.07 -48.38
C ARG A 178 16.26 -5.70 -49.36
N GLY A 179 15.15 -5.19 -48.84
CA GLY A 179 13.96 -4.84 -49.61
C GLY A 179 12.66 -5.15 -48.86
N THR A 180 11.55 -4.78 -49.50
CA THR A 180 10.19 -5.04 -49.01
C THR A 180 9.52 -6.10 -49.87
N TYR A 181 8.99 -7.13 -49.22
CA TYR A 181 8.33 -8.27 -49.84
C TYR A 181 6.83 -8.19 -49.51
N ALA A 182 6.02 -7.84 -50.51
CA ALA A 182 4.58 -7.68 -50.37
C ALA A 182 3.87 -9.05 -50.53
N GLU A 183 3.96 -9.91 -49.51
CA GLU A 183 3.47 -11.28 -49.54
C GLU A 183 2.84 -11.69 -48.19
N THR A 184 1.87 -12.61 -48.22
CA THR A 184 1.35 -13.30 -47.04
C THR A 184 1.82 -14.75 -47.05
N LEU A 185 2.41 -15.20 -45.94
CA LEU A 185 3.15 -16.46 -45.88
C LEU A 185 2.44 -17.48 -44.99
N THR A 186 2.32 -18.72 -45.46
CA THR A 186 1.91 -19.87 -44.63
C THR A 186 3.04 -20.87 -44.53
N LEU A 187 3.62 -20.99 -43.33
CA LEU A 187 4.79 -21.81 -43.03
C LEU A 187 4.34 -23.12 -42.36
N GLY A 188 4.14 -24.14 -43.19
CA GLY A 188 3.63 -25.46 -42.79
C GLY A 188 4.69 -26.52 -42.47
N ARG A 189 5.98 -26.19 -42.60
CA ARG A 189 7.11 -27.12 -42.40
C ARG A 189 8.31 -26.41 -41.79
N ARG A 190 9.32 -27.18 -41.37
CA ARG A 190 10.59 -26.65 -40.87
C ARG A 190 11.27 -25.81 -41.96
N VAL A 191 11.54 -24.54 -41.67
CA VAL A 191 12.20 -23.58 -42.57
C VAL A 191 12.71 -22.39 -41.76
N THR A 192 13.83 -21.81 -42.19
CA THR A 192 14.34 -20.56 -41.63
C THR A 192 14.16 -19.44 -42.66
N LEU A 193 13.40 -18.41 -42.32
CA LEU A 193 13.38 -17.15 -43.07
C LEU A 193 14.40 -16.19 -42.43
N TRP A 194 15.41 -15.81 -43.20
CA TRP A 194 16.54 -15.04 -42.70
C TRP A 194 16.72 -13.76 -43.52
N GLY A 195 16.41 -12.61 -42.93
CA GLY A 195 16.65 -11.30 -43.53
C GLY A 195 18.06 -10.76 -43.35
N ALA A 196 18.45 -9.82 -44.19
CA ALA A 196 19.74 -9.16 -44.06
C ALA A 196 19.86 -8.41 -42.70
N CYS A 197 18.79 -7.73 -42.30
CA CYS A 197 18.62 -7.07 -41.00
C CYS A 197 17.16 -6.60 -40.83
N ALA A 198 16.72 -6.38 -39.59
CA ALA A 198 15.37 -5.88 -39.33
C ALA A 198 15.11 -4.47 -39.91
N ALA A 199 16.14 -3.63 -40.02
CA ALA A 199 15.99 -2.26 -40.53
C ALA A 199 15.76 -2.19 -42.05
N GLU A 200 16.28 -3.14 -42.84
CA GLU A 200 16.23 -3.07 -44.32
C GLU A 200 15.60 -4.29 -45.01
N THR A 201 15.17 -5.32 -44.26
CA THR A 201 14.41 -6.45 -44.81
C THR A 201 13.01 -6.51 -44.19
N ALA A 202 11.97 -6.35 -45.00
CA ALA A 202 10.58 -6.27 -44.52
C ALA A 202 9.64 -7.20 -45.29
N ILE A 203 8.78 -7.92 -44.57
CA ILE A 203 7.65 -8.67 -45.13
C ILE A 203 6.38 -7.91 -44.77
N SER A 204 5.57 -7.57 -45.76
CA SER A 204 4.36 -6.77 -45.57
C SER A 204 3.16 -7.38 -46.25
N CYS A 205 2.04 -7.46 -45.55
CA CYS A 205 0.76 -7.78 -46.17
C CYS A 205 0.27 -6.61 -47.06
N GLY A 206 -0.31 -6.92 -48.23
CA GLY A 206 -0.68 -5.92 -49.24
C GLY A 206 -2.12 -5.39 -49.16
N ALA A 207 -3.02 -6.07 -48.46
CA ALA A 207 -4.42 -5.67 -48.31
C ALA A 207 -4.95 -6.03 -46.92
N ALA A 208 -5.76 -5.15 -46.33
CA ALA A 208 -6.31 -5.38 -45.00
C ALA A 208 -7.26 -6.59 -45.01
N GLY A 209 -7.01 -7.56 -44.12
CA GLY A 209 -7.85 -8.73 -43.91
C GLY A 209 -8.00 -9.01 -42.42
N THR A 210 -9.23 -9.16 -41.92
CA THR A 210 -9.51 -9.27 -40.47
C THR A 210 -9.03 -10.56 -39.80
N ALA A 211 -8.69 -11.59 -40.58
CA ALA A 211 -8.16 -12.87 -40.11
C ALA A 211 -6.86 -13.27 -40.83
N GLU A 212 -6.36 -12.44 -41.74
CA GLU A 212 -5.14 -12.73 -42.50
C GLU A 212 -3.92 -12.30 -41.68
N ALA A 213 -2.87 -13.11 -41.72
CA ALA A 213 -1.60 -12.83 -41.06
C ALA A 213 -0.51 -12.69 -42.12
N THR A 214 0.38 -11.73 -41.94
CA THR A 214 1.57 -11.57 -42.80
C THR A 214 2.43 -12.83 -42.75
N VAL A 215 2.60 -13.41 -41.55
CA VAL A 215 3.22 -14.73 -41.38
C VAL A 215 2.32 -15.63 -40.53
N ARG A 216 1.82 -16.71 -41.13
CA ARG A 216 1.07 -17.77 -40.45
C ARG A 216 1.93 -19.02 -40.29
N VAL A 217 2.13 -19.46 -39.06
CA VAL A 217 2.87 -20.67 -38.72
C VAL A 217 1.91 -21.79 -38.37
N THR A 218 1.88 -22.83 -39.21
CA THR A 218 1.10 -24.06 -38.98
C THR A 218 2.00 -25.28 -38.76
N GLY A 219 3.24 -25.23 -39.22
CA GLY A 219 4.24 -26.29 -39.02
C GLY A 219 5.11 -26.11 -37.77
N THR A 220 6.02 -27.05 -37.56
CA THR A 220 6.99 -27.03 -36.47
C THR A 220 8.40 -26.72 -36.96
N GLY A 221 9.18 -25.99 -36.16
CA GLY A 221 10.58 -25.68 -36.47
C GLY A 221 10.71 -24.55 -37.48
N VAL A 222 9.79 -23.57 -37.42
CA VAL A 222 9.90 -22.34 -38.20
C VAL A 222 10.78 -21.37 -37.43
N VAL A 223 11.75 -20.76 -38.11
CA VAL A 223 12.61 -19.71 -37.53
C VAL A 223 12.47 -18.46 -38.36
N LEU A 224 12.18 -17.32 -37.73
CA LEU A 224 12.21 -15.99 -38.35
C LEU A 224 13.37 -15.21 -37.74
N ARG A 225 14.28 -14.72 -38.59
CA ARG A 225 15.52 -14.07 -38.13
C ARG A 225 15.83 -12.78 -38.88
N ASN A 226 16.24 -11.75 -38.14
CA ASN A 226 16.78 -10.49 -38.67
C ASN A 226 15.91 -9.85 -39.75
N LEU A 227 14.62 -9.71 -39.49
CA LEU A 227 13.66 -9.17 -40.45
C LEU A 227 12.54 -8.42 -39.74
N ARG A 228 11.86 -7.55 -40.49
CA ARG A 228 10.65 -6.87 -40.05
C ARG A 228 9.40 -7.49 -40.67
N ILE A 229 8.32 -7.52 -39.91
CA ILE A 229 7.00 -8.00 -40.33
C ILE A 229 6.01 -6.87 -40.07
N GLY A 230 5.16 -6.55 -41.05
CA GLY A 230 4.17 -5.49 -40.89
C GLY A 230 3.04 -5.52 -41.92
N GLY A 231 2.41 -4.37 -42.10
CA GLY A 231 1.26 -4.18 -42.98
C GLY A 231 -0.08 -4.34 -42.27
N PRO A 232 -1.21 -4.11 -42.96
CA PRO A 232 -2.55 -4.03 -42.38
C PRO A 232 -3.18 -5.41 -42.05
N CYS A 233 -2.34 -6.39 -41.72
CA CYS A 233 -2.73 -7.74 -41.30
C CYS A 233 -2.22 -8.00 -39.87
N ILE A 234 -2.62 -9.14 -39.28
CA ILE A 234 -1.94 -9.67 -38.09
C ILE A 234 -0.47 -9.90 -38.45
N GLY A 235 0.47 -9.52 -37.58
CA GLY A 235 1.91 -9.65 -37.88
C GLY A 235 2.32 -11.11 -38.01
N VAL A 236 2.37 -11.82 -36.87
CA VAL A 236 2.66 -13.25 -36.80
C VAL A 236 1.52 -13.98 -36.12
N MET A 237 1.03 -15.07 -36.71
CA MET A 237 0.06 -15.95 -36.10
C MET A 237 0.60 -17.38 -36.01
N VAL A 238 0.59 -17.96 -34.82
CA VAL A 238 0.97 -19.37 -34.58
C VAL A 238 -0.26 -20.15 -34.12
N GLY A 239 -0.69 -21.10 -34.93
CA GLY A 239 -1.86 -21.93 -34.64
C GLY A 239 -1.54 -23.20 -33.86
N ARG A 240 -2.53 -24.08 -33.74
CA ARG A 240 -2.53 -25.32 -32.94
C ARG A 240 -1.27 -26.19 -32.97
N THR A 241 -0.73 -26.43 -34.15
CA THR A 241 0.48 -27.25 -34.36
C THR A 241 1.73 -26.42 -34.58
N GLY A 242 1.58 -25.09 -34.63
CA GLY A 242 2.63 -24.15 -34.93
C GLY A 242 3.68 -24.10 -33.83
N ARG A 243 4.94 -24.16 -34.23
CA ARG A 243 6.09 -23.88 -33.36
C ARG A 243 7.07 -22.98 -34.07
N ALA A 244 7.24 -21.78 -33.54
CA ALA A 244 8.08 -20.74 -34.12
C ALA A 244 9.18 -20.29 -33.16
N GLU A 245 10.32 -19.89 -33.72
CA GLU A 245 11.37 -19.17 -33.03
C GLU A 245 11.59 -17.81 -33.69
N LEU A 246 11.65 -16.73 -32.89
CA LEU A 246 11.94 -15.37 -33.36
C LEU A 246 13.31 -14.91 -32.86
N GLN A 247 14.18 -14.44 -33.74
CA GLN A 247 15.51 -13.91 -33.41
C GLN A 247 15.76 -12.57 -34.09
N GLY A 248 15.81 -11.48 -33.33
CA GLY A 248 16.05 -10.16 -33.92
C GLY A 248 14.92 -9.76 -34.89
N VAL A 249 13.67 -9.90 -34.45
CA VAL A 249 12.48 -9.67 -35.28
C VAL A 249 11.75 -8.45 -34.78
N GLU A 250 11.43 -7.56 -35.71
CA GLU A 250 10.57 -6.41 -35.47
C GLU A 250 9.20 -6.65 -36.10
N ILE A 251 8.13 -6.56 -35.32
CA ILE A 251 6.75 -6.53 -35.80
C ILE A 251 6.25 -5.11 -35.63
N ALA A 252 6.05 -4.40 -36.74
CA ALA A 252 5.70 -2.99 -36.73
C ALA A 252 4.46 -2.73 -37.59
N GLU A 253 3.60 -1.81 -37.13
CA GLU A 253 2.43 -1.34 -37.87
C GLU A 253 1.44 -2.46 -38.26
N ALA A 254 1.47 -3.58 -37.53
CA ALA A 254 0.54 -4.69 -37.73
C ALA A 254 -0.86 -4.29 -37.27
N ALA A 255 -1.89 -4.72 -38.00
CA ALA A 255 -3.28 -4.51 -37.61
C ALA A 255 -3.79 -5.66 -36.74
N VAL A 256 -4.76 -5.38 -35.86
CA VAL A 256 -5.39 -6.33 -34.94
C VAL A 256 -4.43 -6.81 -33.85
N PHE A 257 -3.40 -7.58 -34.21
CA PHE A 257 -2.40 -8.15 -33.31
C PHE A 257 -1.01 -8.08 -33.95
N GLY A 258 0.00 -7.72 -33.16
CA GLY A 258 1.39 -7.90 -33.56
C GLY A 258 1.75 -9.38 -33.62
N LEU A 259 1.60 -10.07 -32.50
CA LEU A 259 1.82 -11.50 -32.36
C LEU A 259 0.58 -12.17 -31.76
N ALA A 260 0.06 -13.22 -32.40
CA ALA A 260 -1.08 -13.99 -31.93
C ALA A 260 -0.74 -15.49 -31.84
N LEU A 261 -0.93 -16.08 -30.67
CA LEU A 261 -0.85 -17.53 -30.46
C LEU A 261 -2.20 -18.06 -30.01
N VAL A 262 -2.67 -19.09 -30.70
CA VAL A 262 -3.98 -19.71 -30.45
C VAL A 262 -3.87 -21.24 -30.45
N ASP A 263 -4.83 -21.89 -29.79
CA ASP A 263 -5.05 -23.34 -29.82
C ASP A 263 -3.82 -24.18 -29.37
N GLY A 264 -3.00 -23.68 -28.45
CA GLY A 264 -1.80 -24.41 -27.99
C GLY A 264 -0.53 -24.19 -28.82
N GLY A 265 -0.54 -23.18 -29.70
CA GLY A 265 0.65 -22.73 -30.42
C GLY A 265 1.80 -22.41 -29.46
N ARG A 266 3.05 -22.62 -29.93
CA ARG A 266 4.24 -22.36 -29.12
C ARG A 266 5.21 -21.41 -29.82
N LEU A 267 5.76 -20.48 -29.06
CA LEU A 267 6.77 -19.55 -29.56
C LEU A 267 7.88 -19.33 -28.53
N THR A 268 9.11 -19.43 -28.99
CA THR A 268 10.30 -18.99 -28.25
C THR A 268 10.97 -17.84 -29.00
N GLY A 269 11.75 -17.01 -28.33
CA GLY A 269 12.51 -16.00 -29.05
C GLY A 269 13.34 -15.06 -28.20
N ARG A 270 14.19 -14.31 -28.90
CA ARG A 270 15.06 -13.30 -28.31
C ARG A 270 15.14 -12.06 -29.19
N GLU A 271 15.22 -10.89 -28.54
CA GLU A 271 15.33 -9.58 -29.23
C GLU A 271 14.15 -9.38 -30.18
N VAL A 272 12.95 -9.43 -29.59
CA VAL A 272 11.69 -9.24 -30.30
C VAL A 272 11.15 -7.86 -29.95
N VAL A 273 10.76 -7.11 -30.97
CA VAL A 273 10.15 -5.79 -30.82
C VAL A 273 8.78 -5.82 -31.48
N ILE A 274 7.75 -5.42 -30.76
CA ILE A 274 6.40 -5.27 -31.31
C ILE A 274 5.94 -3.85 -31.02
N ARG A 275 5.68 -3.10 -32.09
CA ARG A 275 5.37 -1.68 -31.97
C ARG A 275 4.34 -1.16 -32.92
N ASP A 276 3.71 -0.07 -32.50
CA ASP A 276 2.82 0.74 -33.32
C ASP A 276 1.67 -0.08 -33.93
N THR A 277 1.18 -1.10 -33.21
CA THR A 277 0.08 -1.95 -33.68
C THR A 277 -1.24 -1.17 -33.80
N GLY A 278 -1.91 -1.35 -34.93
CA GLY A 278 -3.11 -0.62 -35.31
C GLY A 278 -4.41 -1.39 -35.03
N PRO A 279 -5.54 -0.68 -34.84
CA PRO A 279 -6.83 -1.33 -34.70
C PRO A 279 -7.26 -2.04 -35.99
N ARG A 280 -8.18 -2.98 -35.86
CA ARG A 280 -8.85 -3.63 -36.98
C ARG A 280 -9.64 -2.60 -37.81
N ALA A 281 -9.49 -2.65 -39.14
CA ALA A 281 -10.09 -1.66 -40.03
C ALA A 281 -11.64 -1.60 -39.94
N ASP A 282 -12.29 -2.76 -39.78
CA ASP A 282 -13.75 -2.88 -39.90
C ASP A 282 -14.52 -2.21 -38.76
N ASP A 283 -14.02 -2.33 -37.52
CA ASP A 283 -14.74 -1.88 -36.32
C ASP A 283 -13.90 -1.04 -35.37
N GLY A 284 -12.62 -0.86 -35.66
CA GLY A 284 -11.67 -0.12 -34.84
C GLY A 284 -11.28 -0.83 -33.54
N MET A 285 -11.57 -2.13 -33.40
CA MET A 285 -11.23 -2.91 -32.19
C MET A 285 -9.79 -3.47 -32.24
N PHE A 286 -9.29 -3.92 -31.09
CA PHE A 286 -7.95 -4.50 -30.92
C PHE A 286 -6.80 -3.51 -31.18
N GLY A 287 -5.72 -3.99 -31.78
CA GLY A 287 -4.43 -3.31 -31.93
C GLY A 287 -3.43 -3.73 -30.87
N ARG A 288 -3.52 -4.97 -30.36
CA ARG A 288 -2.70 -5.46 -29.25
C ARG A 288 -1.29 -5.84 -29.71
N GLY A 289 -0.34 -5.76 -28.79
CA GLY A 289 1.03 -6.23 -29.04
C GLY A 289 1.07 -7.75 -29.16
N ILE A 290 0.78 -8.45 -28.05
CA ILE A 290 0.72 -9.91 -27.95
C ILE A 290 -0.67 -10.36 -27.52
N GLU A 291 -1.21 -11.34 -28.24
CA GLU A 291 -2.42 -12.09 -27.92
C GLU A 291 -2.05 -13.57 -27.69
N ALA A 292 -2.29 -14.11 -26.49
CA ALA A 292 -2.06 -15.51 -26.16
C ALA A 292 -3.34 -16.13 -25.59
N GLU A 293 -3.87 -17.15 -26.25
CA GLU A 293 -5.13 -17.78 -25.83
C GLU A 293 -5.12 -19.30 -25.98
N HIS A 294 -6.07 -19.95 -25.31
CA HIS A 294 -6.41 -21.36 -25.50
C HIS A 294 -5.19 -22.31 -25.40
N GLY A 295 -4.42 -22.22 -24.32
CA GLY A 295 -3.26 -23.10 -24.06
C GLY A 295 -1.95 -22.66 -24.72
N ALA A 296 -1.89 -21.44 -25.26
CA ALA A 296 -0.70 -20.90 -25.91
C ALA A 296 0.51 -20.84 -24.96
N GLN A 297 1.72 -21.10 -25.49
CA GLN A 297 2.96 -21.03 -24.71
C GLN A 297 3.96 -20.09 -25.36
N ILE A 298 4.35 -19.04 -24.64
CA ILE A 298 5.30 -18.02 -25.12
C ILE A 298 6.47 -17.93 -24.15
N GLU A 299 7.69 -17.94 -24.67
CA GLU A 299 8.91 -17.64 -23.91
C GLU A 299 9.77 -16.65 -24.68
N LEU A 300 9.93 -15.43 -24.16
CA LEU A 300 10.64 -14.35 -24.84
C LEU A 300 11.67 -13.71 -23.91
N THR A 301 12.88 -13.52 -24.41
CA THR A 301 13.96 -12.78 -23.73
C THR A 301 14.28 -11.49 -24.49
N ARG A 302 14.51 -10.37 -23.79
CA ARG A 302 14.74 -9.06 -24.42
C ARG A 302 13.59 -8.68 -25.35
N LEU A 303 12.42 -8.45 -24.76
CA LEU A 303 11.20 -8.05 -25.45
C LEU A 303 10.97 -6.54 -25.30
N VAL A 304 10.54 -5.87 -26.36
CA VAL A 304 9.98 -4.51 -26.28
C VAL A 304 8.59 -4.50 -26.91
N LEU A 305 7.58 -4.18 -26.11
CA LEU A 305 6.23 -3.82 -26.56
C LEU A 305 6.08 -2.32 -26.37
N GLU A 306 6.06 -1.55 -27.46
CA GLU A 306 5.97 -0.08 -27.37
C GLU A 306 4.89 0.51 -28.27
N ARG A 307 4.17 1.53 -27.77
CA ARG A 307 3.17 2.30 -28.54
C ARG A 307 2.10 1.44 -29.24
N ASN A 308 1.85 0.24 -28.72
CA ASN A 308 0.75 -0.62 -29.15
C ASN A 308 -0.59 -0.05 -28.67
N ARG A 309 -1.73 -0.59 -29.11
CA ARG A 309 -3.07 -0.15 -28.67
C ARG A 309 -3.82 -1.24 -27.93
N ASP A 310 -4.87 -0.85 -27.22
CA ASP A 310 -5.76 -1.74 -26.45
C ASP A 310 -5.07 -2.46 -25.27
N VAL A 311 -4.16 -3.40 -25.54
CA VAL A 311 -3.38 -4.11 -24.51
C VAL A 311 -1.97 -4.38 -25.07
N GLY A 312 -0.93 -4.16 -24.26
CA GLY A 312 0.44 -4.55 -24.60
C GLY A 312 0.54 -6.07 -24.76
N LEU A 313 0.19 -6.80 -23.69
CA LEU A 313 0.10 -8.26 -23.67
C LEU A 313 -1.21 -8.73 -23.04
N LEU A 314 -2.02 -9.49 -23.80
CA LEU A 314 -3.17 -10.22 -23.28
C LEU A 314 -2.87 -11.72 -23.21
N ALA A 315 -3.16 -12.34 -22.07
CA ALA A 315 -3.18 -13.79 -21.90
C ALA A 315 -4.53 -14.26 -21.35
N PHE A 316 -5.13 -15.26 -22.00
CA PHE A 316 -6.49 -15.71 -21.74
C PHE A 316 -6.59 -17.24 -21.72
N ASP A 317 -7.56 -17.77 -20.96
CA ASP A 317 -7.87 -19.19 -20.74
C ASP A 317 -6.84 -20.02 -19.93
N PRO A 318 -7.28 -21.14 -19.33
CA PRO A 318 -6.38 -22.08 -18.65
C PRO A 318 -5.31 -22.63 -19.60
N ASP A 319 -4.22 -23.11 -18.99
CA ASP A 319 -3.03 -23.67 -19.68
C ASP A 319 -2.26 -22.69 -20.59
N THR A 320 -2.76 -21.47 -20.79
CA THR A 320 -2.02 -20.38 -21.44
C THR A 320 -0.93 -19.86 -20.51
N LEU A 321 0.31 -19.85 -21.00
CA LEU A 321 1.50 -19.49 -20.24
C LEU A 321 2.42 -18.57 -21.04
N VAL A 322 2.70 -17.39 -20.50
CA VAL A 322 3.68 -16.46 -21.05
C VAL A 322 4.81 -16.26 -20.04
N ARG A 323 6.05 -16.48 -20.48
CA ARG A 323 7.27 -16.17 -19.73
C ARG A 323 8.07 -15.11 -20.46
N LEU A 324 8.38 -14.03 -19.75
CA LEU A 324 9.16 -12.92 -20.26
C LEU A 324 10.38 -12.69 -19.37
N SER A 325 11.53 -12.46 -19.98
CA SER A 325 12.76 -12.03 -19.28
C SER A 325 13.33 -10.79 -19.96
N ASP A 326 13.68 -9.78 -19.17
CA ASP A 326 14.26 -8.52 -19.67
C ASP A 326 13.31 -7.80 -20.64
N ALA A 327 12.09 -7.56 -20.19
CA ALA A 327 10.98 -7.08 -21.03
C ALA A 327 10.58 -5.64 -20.70
N ALA A 328 10.39 -4.81 -21.72
CA ALA A 328 9.77 -3.50 -21.61
C ALA A 328 8.38 -3.50 -22.25
N ILE A 329 7.35 -3.11 -21.49
CA ILE A 329 5.98 -2.94 -21.98
C ILE A 329 5.56 -1.52 -21.68
N ARG A 330 5.56 -0.65 -22.70
CA ARG A 330 5.41 0.79 -22.47
C ARG A 330 4.54 1.50 -23.48
N GLU A 331 3.97 2.60 -22.99
CA GLU A 331 3.22 3.57 -23.79
C GLU A 331 2.00 2.99 -24.52
N THR A 332 1.38 1.94 -24.00
CA THR A 332 0.19 1.35 -24.63
C THR A 332 -0.95 2.38 -24.72
N GLY A 333 -1.39 2.62 -25.94
CA GLY A 333 -2.45 3.53 -26.36
C GLY A 333 -3.85 2.98 -26.14
N PRO A 334 -4.86 3.85 -25.99
CA PRO A 334 -6.24 3.38 -25.85
C PRO A 334 -6.70 2.69 -27.13
N GLY A 335 -7.49 1.62 -27.02
CA GLY A 335 -8.21 1.02 -28.13
C GLY A 335 -9.45 1.83 -28.53
N ARG A 336 -10.47 1.14 -29.06
CA ARG A 336 -11.75 1.73 -29.45
C ARG A 336 -12.43 2.44 -28.28
N GLY A 337 -13.04 3.60 -28.54
CA GLY A 337 -13.86 4.31 -27.56
C GLY A 337 -13.08 4.84 -26.36
N SER A 338 -11.77 5.06 -26.51
CA SER A 338 -10.90 5.59 -25.43
C SER A 338 -10.86 4.69 -24.18
N ARG A 339 -11.00 3.38 -24.37
CA ARG A 339 -10.85 2.33 -23.35
C ARG A 339 -9.57 1.52 -23.61
N GLY A 340 -9.08 0.84 -22.59
CA GLY A 340 -7.83 0.08 -22.66
C GLY A 340 -6.59 0.97 -22.64
N GLY A 341 -5.53 0.45 -23.23
CA GLY A 341 -4.15 0.92 -23.12
C GLY A 341 -3.37 0.23 -22.00
N GLN A 342 -3.81 -0.97 -21.59
CA GLN A 342 -3.26 -1.69 -20.46
C GLN A 342 -1.88 -2.25 -20.81
N GLY A 343 -0.97 -2.35 -19.82
CA GLY A 343 0.33 -2.98 -20.02
C GLY A 343 0.18 -4.49 -20.23
N ILE A 344 -0.16 -5.19 -19.15
CA ILE A 344 -0.45 -6.63 -19.13
C ILE A 344 -1.88 -6.85 -18.65
N GLN A 345 -2.63 -7.67 -19.38
CA GLN A 345 -3.93 -8.18 -18.95
C GLN A 345 -3.91 -9.71 -18.98
N VAL A 346 -4.33 -10.33 -17.87
CA VAL A 346 -4.38 -11.79 -17.73
C VAL A 346 -5.75 -12.19 -17.21
N GLN A 347 -6.39 -13.16 -17.85
CA GLN A 347 -7.76 -13.54 -17.53
C GLN A 347 -8.02 -15.05 -17.62
N ALA A 348 -9.11 -15.46 -16.98
CA ALA A 348 -9.73 -16.78 -17.16
C ALA A 348 -8.79 -17.98 -16.95
N GLY A 349 -7.89 -17.93 -15.97
CA GLY A 349 -7.02 -19.06 -15.62
C GLY A 349 -5.64 -19.04 -16.28
N ALA A 350 -5.32 -18.03 -17.09
CA ALA A 350 -4.01 -17.89 -17.71
C ALA A 350 -2.92 -17.50 -16.69
N ARG A 351 -1.66 -17.76 -17.06
CA ARG A 351 -0.49 -17.42 -16.24
C ARG A 351 0.54 -16.59 -17.00
N VAL A 352 0.99 -15.50 -16.39
CA VAL A 352 2.08 -14.66 -16.92
C VAL A 352 3.18 -14.52 -15.87
N GLU A 353 4.43 -14.76 -16.28
CA GLU A 353 5.62 -14.61 -15.45
C GLU A 353 6.56 -13.61 -16.14
N VAL A 354 6.96 -12.56 -15.42
CA VAL A 354 7.90 -11.55 -15.91
C VAL A 354 9.07 -11.43 -14.95
N GLU A 355 10.27 -11.65 -15.47
CA GLU A 355 11.53 -11.44 -14.76
C GLU A 355 12.25 -10.24 -15.36
N ARG A 356 12.67 -9.28 -14.52
CA ARG A 356 13.34 -8.04 -14.95
C ARG A 356 12.48 -7.24 -15.94
N GLY A 357 11.28 -6.89 -15.52
CA GLY A 357 10.30 -6.16 -16.33
C GLY A 357 10.27 -4.65 -16.08
N ALA A 358 10.04 -3.86 -17.13
CA ALA A 358 9.74 -2.44 -17.07
C ALA A 358 8.36 -2.16 -17.69
N LEU A 359 7.37 -1.83 -16.86
CA LEU A 359 6.01 -1.52 -17.29
C LEU A 359 5.74 -0.03 -17.07
N GLU A 360 5.73 0.75 -18.15
CA GLU A 360 5.85 2.22 -18.04
C GLU A 360 4.89 2.99 -18.94
N GLY A 361 4.24 4.03 -18.41
CA GLY A 361 3.46 4.96 -19.24
C GLY A 361 2.24 4.36 -19.93
N ASN A 362 1.85 3.14 -19.53
CA ASN A 362 0.62 2.46 -19.94
C ASN A 362 -0.60 3.20 -19.39
N ARG A 363 -1.81 2.84 -19.82
CA ARG A 363 -3.07 3.46 -19.41
C ARG A 363 -3.97 2.47 -18.71
N GLU A 364 -4.83 2.99 -17.84
CA GLU A 364 -5.85 2.26 -17.09
C GLU A 364 -5.26 1.31 -16.03
N PHE A 365 -4.42 0.35 -16.45
CA PHE A 365 -3.69 -0.59 -15.60
C PHE A 365 -2.27 -0.82 -16.13
N GLY A 366 -1.28 -0.85 -15.23
CA GLY A 366 0.02 -1.44 -15.54
C GLY A 366 -0.12 -2.95 -15.72
N VAL A 367 -0.73 -3.60 -14.73
CA VAL A 367 -1.09 -5.02 -14.73
C VAL A 367 -2.53 -5.22 -14.23
N LEU A 368 -3.32 -5.99 -14.97
CA LEU A 368 -4.65 -6.46 -14.56
C LEU A 368 -4.71 -7.98 -14.62
N ALA A 369 -4.97 -8.62 -13.49
CA ALA A 369 -5.25 -10.05 -13.37
C ALA A 369 -6.71 -10.25 -12.94
N GLY A 370 -7.50 -11.00 -13.71
CA GLY A 370 -8.93 -11.20 -13.45
C GLY A 370 -9.39 -12.65 -13.58
N GLY A 371 -10.28 -13.07 -12.70
CA GLY A 371 -10.92 -14.39 -12.76
C GLY A 371 -10.14 -15.48 -12.02
N SER A 372 -10.87 -16.49 -11.55
CA SER A 372 -10.33 -17.60 -10.77
C SER A 372 -9.26 -18.39 -11.54
N GLY A 373 -8.20 -18.78 -10.84
CA GLY A 373 -7.06 -19.52 -11.39
C GLY A 373 -6.04 -18.66 -12.14
N THR A 374 -6.37 -17.40 -12.45
CA THR A 374 -5.46 -16.47 -13.11
C THR A 374 -4.29 -16.11 -12.19
N THR A 375 -3.06 -16.15 -12.71
CA THR A 375 -1.86 -15.81 -11.93
C THR A 375 -0.92 -14.89 -12.69
N VAL A 376 -0.45 -13.83 -12.01
CA VAL A 376 0.67 -13.00 -12.49
C VAL A 376 1.80 -13.01 -11.49
N VAL A 377 3.03 -13.26 -11.96
CA VAL A 377 4.25 -13.23 -11.14
C VAL A 377 5.22 -12.22 -11.72
N LEU A 378 5.63 -11.22 -10.93
CA LEU A 378 6.67 -10.26 -11.30
C LEU A 378 7.89 -10.41 -10.37
N ARG A 379 9.09 -10.53 -10.95
CA ARG A 379 10.36 -10.63 -10.23
C ARG A 379 11.33 -9.56 -10.69
N GLY A 380 11.81 -8.71 -9.78
CA GLY A 380 12.77 -7.65 -10.11
C GLY A 380 12.22 -6.67 -11.13
N ALA A 381 11.00 -6.16 -10.94
CA ALA A 381 10.29 -5.35 -11.94
C ALA A 381 10.03 -3.92 -11.46
N VAL A 382 9.85 -3.01 -12.41
CA VAL A 382 9.36 -1.64 -12.18
C VAL A 382 8.02 -1.46 -12.88
N VAL A 383 7.01 -1.01 -12.13
CA VAL A 383 5.69 -0.63 -12.65
C VAL A 383 5.46 0.83 -12.32
N ARG A 384 5.45 1.69 -13.33
CA ARG A 384 5.41 3.14 -13.09
C ARG A 384 4.68 3.96 -14.12
N ASP A 385 4.30 5.15 -13.67
CA ASP A 385 3.74 6.21 -14.51
C ASP A 385 2.49 5.74 -15.29
N THR A 386 1.69 4.84 -14.69
CA THR A 386 0.43 4.38 -15.31
C THR A 386 -0.58 5.53 -15.35
N ARG A 387 -1.02 5.85 -16.57
CA ARG A 387 -1.84 7.00 -16.91
C ARG A 387 -3.34 6.67 -16.79
N PRO A 388 -4.20 7.68 -16.60
CA PRO A 388 -5.65 7.48 -16.60
C PRO A 388 -6.17 7.01 -17.97
N ARG A 389 -7.37 6.43 -17.97
CA ARG A 389 -8.12 6.19 -19.20
C ARG A 389 -8.48 7.50 -19.88
N SER A 390 -8.45 7.53 -21.21
CA SER A 390 -8.64 8.76 -21.98
C SER A 390 -10.08 9.29 -21.96
N SER A 391 -11.07 8.45 -21.64
CA SER A 391 -12.49 8.82 -21.69
C SER A 391 -13.01 9.57 -20.48
N ALA A 392 -12.32 9.51 -19.32
CA ALA A 392 -12.88 10.09 -18.09
C ALA A 392 -11.86 10.33 -16.95
N GLY A 393 -10.54 10.35 -17.20
CA GLY A 393 -9.55 10.69 -16.17
C GLY A 393 -9.44 9.71 -14.99
N ALA A 394 -10.16 8.58 -15.04
CA ALA A 394 -10.15 7.55 -14.01
C ALA A 394 -9.21 6.38 -14.34
N GLY A 395 -8.84 5.58 -13.34
CA GLY A 395 -7.87 4.50 -13.47
C GLY A 395 -6.43 5.01 -13.39
N GLY A 396 -5.51 4.24 -13.97
CA GLY A 396 -4.07 4.46 -13.85
C GLY A 396 -3.43 3.67 -12.72
N ARG A 397 -4.06 2.57 -12.29
CA ARG A 397 -3.56 1.73 -11.20
C ARG A 397 -2.29 1.01 -11.63
N GLY A 398 -1.36 0.81 -10.71
CA GLY A 398 -0.14 0.04 -11.00
C GLY A 398 -0.48 -1.41 -11.29
N LEU A 399 -1.02 -2.11 -10.29
CA LEU A 399 -1.38 -3.52 -10.38
C LEU A 399 -2.73 -3.82 -9.72
N GLN A 400 -3.48 -4.75 -10.31
CA GLN A 400 -4.74 -5.22 -9.76
C GLN A 400 -4.95 -6.72 -9.90
N ALA A 401 -5.33 -7.36 -8.79
CA ALA A 401 -5.92 -8.69 -8.74
C ALA A 401 -7.44 -8.58 -8.51
N ASP A 402 -8.23 -9.27 -9.32
CA ASP A 402 -9.68 -9.22 -9.30
C ASP A 402 -10.32 -10.59 -9.52
N GLU A 403 -11.55 -10.76 -9.02
CA GLU A 403 -12.40 -11.94 -9.27
C GLU A 403 -11.73 -13.31 -9.03
N GLY A 404 -10.89 -13.44 -7.99
CA GLY A 404 -10.23 -14.71 -7.66
C GLY A 404 -8.81 -14.86 -8.22
N ALA A 405 -8.26 -13.82 -8.85
CA ALA A 405 -6.91 -13.85 -9.40
C ALA A 405 -5.83 -13.70 -8.32
N THR A 406 -4.63 -14.19 -8.62
CA THR A 406 -3.44 -14.05 -7.76
C THR A 406 -2.37 -13.20 -8.43
N VAL A 407 -1.83 -12.22 -7.71
CA VAL A 407 -0.66 -11.43 -8.14
C VAL A 407 0.46 -11.58 -7.10
N GLU A 408 1.63 -12.02 -7.55
CA GLU A 408 2.82 -12.21 -6.71
C GLU A 408 3.96 -11.30 -7.16
N LEU A 409 4.53 -10.55 -6.21
CA LEU A 409 5.58 -9.57 -6.44
C LEU A 409 6.81 -9.90 -5.59
N TYR A 410 7.98 -9.92 -6.23
CA TYR A 410 9.26 -10.21 -5.58
C TYR A 410 10.32 -9.18 -6.00
N GLY A 411 10.75 -8.31 -5.09
CA GLY A 411 11.73 -7.27 -5.41
C GLY A 411 11.19 -6.26 -6.43
N VAL A 412 9.98 -5.73 -6.21
CA VAL A 412 9.26 -4.89 -7.19
C VAL A 412 9.13 -3.46 -6.69
N LEU A 413 9.40 -2.50 -7.59
CA LEU A 413 9.12 -1.09 -7.39
C LEU A 413 7.82 -0.71 -8.11
N VAL A 414 6.87 -0.14 -7.37
CA VAL A 414 5.61 0.42 -7.90
C VAL A 414 5.59 1.91 -7.60
N GLU A 415 5.77 2.75 -8.60
CA GLU A 415 5.94 4.21 -8.36
C GLU A 415 5.10 5.08 -9.29
N ARG A 416 4.65 6.25 -8.80
CA ARG A 416 3.97 7.28 -9.62
C ARG A 416 2.76 6.78 -10.42
N ASN A 417 2.10 5.73 -9.91
CA ASN A 417 0.82 5.25 -10.46
C ASN A 417 -0.35 6.01 -9.82
N ARG A 418 -1.49 6.06 -10.51
CA ARG A 418 -2.68 6.77 -10.05
C ARG A 418 -3.69 5.86 -9.36
N GLU A 419 -4.55 6.46 -8.55
CA GLU A 419 -5.65 5.81 -7.82
C GLU A 419 -5.21 4.79 -6.75
N SER A 420 -4.45 3.77 -7.12
CA SER A 420 -3.80 2.81 -6.21
C SER A 420 -2.53 2.26 -6.84
N GLY A 421 -1.48 2.09 -6.03
CA GLY A 421 -0.27 1.38 -6.44
C GLY A 421 -0.58 -0.09 -6.72
N VAL A 422 -1.08 -0.80 -5.71
CA VAL A 422 -1.47 -2.22 -5.79
C VAL A 422 -2.86 -2.43 -5.21
N MET A 423 -3.71 -3.22 -5.87
CA MET A 423 -5.05 -3.49 -5.39
C MET A 423 -5.47 -4.96 -5.52
N ALA A 424 -6.13 -5.47 -4.48
CA ALA A 424 -6.90 -6.71 -4.48
C ALA A 424 -8.37 -6.38 -4.27
N ARG A 425 -9.26 -6.96 -5.10
CA ARG A 425 -10.70 -6.76 -4.97
C ARG A 425 -11.47 -8.05 -5.23
N LEU A 426 -12.61 -8.20 -4.56
CA LEU A 426 -13.49 -9.36 -4.59
C LEU A 426 -12.90 -10.61 -3.93
N ALA A 427 -13.81 -11.44 -3.42
CA ALA A 427 -13.49 -12.68 -2.74
C ALA A 427 -12.62 -13.61 -3.59
N GLY A 428 -11.60 -14.19 -2.95
CA GLY A 428 -10.63 -15.10 -3.58
C GLY A 428 -9.44 -14.42 -4.25
N SER A 429 -9.50 -13.11 -4.52
CA SER A 429 -8.36 -12.38 -5.06
C SER A 429 -7.25 -12.27 -4.02
N THR A 430 -6.01 -12.54 -4.44
CA THR A 430 -4.87 -12.64 -3.51
C THR A 430 -3.68 -11.82 -4.00
N LEU A 431 -3.08 -11.06 -3.08
CA LEU A 431 -1.79 -10.40 -3.29
C LEU A 431 -0.71 -11.04 -2.42
N ARG A 432 0.47 -11.32 -2.99
CA ARG A 432 1.67 -11.66 -2.23
C ARG A 432 2.78 -10.66 -2.55
N LEU A 433 3.19 -9.89 -1.55
CA LEU A 433 4.20 -8.85 -1.69
C LEU A 433 5.42 -9.24 -0.87
N ASN A 434 6.52 -9.56 -1.55
CA ASN A 434 7.80 -9.88 -0.95
C ASN A 434 8.85 -8.87 -1.45
N ASP A 435 9.46 -8.12 -0.54
CA ASP A 435 10.43 -7.08 -0.87
C ASP A 435 9.88 -6.04 -1.87
N VAL A 436 8.79 -5.37 -1.49
CA VAL A 436 8.05 -4.44 -2.36
C VAL A 436 8.14 -3.00 -1.84
N VAL A 437 8.40 -2.07 -2.75
CA VAL A 437 8.31 -0.63 -2.49
C VAL A 437 7.17 -0.06 -3.31
N VAL A 438 6.18 0.55 -2.65
CA VAL A 438 5.11 1.31 -3.31
C VAL A 438 5.25 2.78 -2.90
N ARG A 439 5.51 3.66 -3.87
CA ARG A 439 5.81 5.06 -3.57
C ARG A 439 5.24 6.08 -4.52
N ASP A 440 5.09 7.30 -4.02
CA ASP A 440 4.74 8.50 -4.80
C ASP A 440 3.45 8.31 -5.63
N THR A 441 2.46 7.58 -5.10
CA THR A 441 1.18 7.36 -5.79
C THR A 441 0.39 8.66 -5.92
N LEU A 442 -0.30 8.78 -7.05
CA LEU A 442 -0.96 10.00 -7.50
C LEU A 442 -2.49 9.85 -7.41
N PRO A 443 -3.23 10.95 -7.22
CA PRO A 443 -4.68 10.88 -7.23
C PRO A 443 -5.22 10.62 -8.64
N LEU A 444 -6.50 10.27 -8.73
CA LEU A 444 -7.26 10.21 -9.96
C LEU A 444 -7.27 11.58 -10.63
N ALA A 445 -7.05 11.62 -11.95
CA ALA A 445 -7.12 12.87 -12.69
C ALA A 445 -8.57 13.37 -12.88
N SER A 446 -9.56 12.52 -12.62
CA SER A 446 -10.98 12.84 -12.81
C SER A 446 -11.54 13.77 -11.75
N ASP A 447 -11.16 13.57 -10.50
CA ASP A 447 -11.72 14.26 -9.35
C ASP A 447 -10.70 14.63 -8.29
N GLY A 448 -9.44 14.17 -8.38
CA GLY A 448 -8.41 14.43 -7.36
C GLY A 448 -8.41 13.41 -6.21
N SER A 449 -9.24 12.37 -6.28
CA SER A 449 -9.38 11.38 -5.20
C SER A 449 -8.43 10.19 -5.34
N GLY A 450 -8.24 9.43 -4.25
CA GLY A 450 -7.42 8.21 -4.25
C GLY A 450 -5.91 8.47 -4.13
N GLY A 451 -5.11 7.67 -4.83
CA GLY A 451 -3.66 7.67 -4.71
C GLY A 451 -3.15 6.81 -3.55
N ARG A 452 -3.86 5.73 -3.22
CA ARG A 452 -3.49 4.81 -2.13
C ARG A 452 -2.24 4.00 -2.48
N GLY A 453 -1.49 3.57 -1.46
CA GLY A 453 -0.39 2.62 -1.65
C GLY A 453 -0.92 1.24 -2.03
N VAL A 454 -1.50 0.54 -1.04
CA VAL A 454 -2.11 -0.79 -1.22
C VAL A 454 -3.57 -0.79 -0.77
N THR A 455 -4.45 -1.42 -1.55
CA THR A 455 -5.86 -1.61 -1.24
C THR A 455 -6.23 -3.09 -1.25
N VAL A 456 -6.89 -3.58 -0.19
CA VAL A 456 -7.43 -4.95 -0.08
C VAL A 456 -8.90 -4.82 0.31
N GLN A 457 -9.82 -5.22 -0.56
CA GLN A 457 -11.24 -5.01 -0.28
C GLN A 457 -12.18 -6.06 -0.86
N GLU A 458 -13.44 -6.01 -0.40
CA GLU A 458 -14.55 -6.84 -0.89
C GLU A 458 -14.29 -8.37 -0.76
N GLY A 459 -13.61 -8.80 0.31
CA GLY A 459 -13.31 -10.21 0.59
C GLY A 459 -11.97 -10.72 0.06
N ALA A 460 -11.12 -9.82 -0.46
CA ALA A 460 -9.80 -10.16 -0.96
C ALA A 460 -8.78 -10.38 0.17
N SER A 461 -7.65 -11.02 -0.13
CA SER A 461 -6.58 -11.26 0.84
C SER A 461 -5.22 -10.75 0.37
N ALA A 462 -4.35 -10.40 1.32
CA ALA A 462 -2.97 -10.03 1.05
C ALA A 462 -2.00 -10.59 2.10
N GLU A 463 -0.79 -10.92 1.64
CA GLU A 463 0.35 -11.33 2.48
C GLU A 463 1.53 -10.40 2.19
N PHE A 464 2.05 -9.74 3.21
CA PHE A 464 3.20 -8.85 3.13
C PHE A 464 4.41 -9.48 3.83
N ASP A 465 5.55 -9.47 3.16
CA ASP A 465 6.87 -9.73 3.72
C ASP A 465 7.84 -8.62 3.28
N ARG A 466 8.22 -7.75 4.21
CA ARG A 466 9.09 -6.57 3.98
C ARG A 466 8.53 -5.64 2.91
N VAL A 467 7.56 -4.81 3.30
CA VAL A 467 6.89 -3.83 2.43
C VAL A 467 7.12 -2.41 2.92
N LEU A 468 7.53 -1.52 2.00
CA LEU A 468 7.65 -0.08 2.24
C LEU A 468 6.60 0.68 1.41
N LEU A 469 5.76 1.45 2.10
CA LEU A 469 4.77 2.36 1.53
C LEU A 469 5.21 3.80 1.81
N ASP A 470 5.69 4.52 0.81
CA ASP A 470 6.40 5.79 1.02
C ASP A 470 5.81 6.94 0.18
N ARG A 471 5.49 8.08 0.81
CA ARG A 471 4.94 9.27 0.10
C ARG A 471 3.72 8.98 -0.76
N ASN A 472 2.86 8.08 -0.30
CA ASN A 472 1.59 7.79 -0.97
C ASN A 472 0.53 8.83 -0.56
N ARG A 473 -0.66 8.74 -1.14
CA ARG A 473 -1.78 9.65 -0.84
C ARG A 473 -2.98 8.91 -0.27
N ASN A 474 -3.90 9.66 0.34
CA ASN A 474 -5.14 9.17 0.93
C ASN A 474 -4.94 8.19 2.09
N VAL A 475 -4.56 6.95 1.79
CA VAL A 475 -4.21 5.92 2.78
C VAL A 475 -3.03 5.12 2.25
N ALA A 476 -2.01 4.90 3.07
CA ALA A 476 -0.89 4.04 2.68
C ALA A 476 -1.38 2.61 2.45
N CYS A 477 -2.04 2.01 3.45
CA CYS A 477 -2.63 0.68 3.38
C CYS A 477 -4.10 0.69 3.81
N TYR A 478 -5.00 0.30 2.90
CA TYR A 478 -6.44 0.29 3.13
C TYR A 478 -6.99 -1.13 3.03
N VAL A 479 -7.54 -1.65 4.12
CA VAL A 479 -8.13 -3.00 4.21
C VAL A 479 -9.60 -2.87 4.64
N ALA A 480 -10.55 -3.20 3.77
CA ALA A 480 -11.96 -2.97 4.09
C ALA A 480 -12.93 -3.98 3.50
N GLY A 481 -14.06 -4.16 4.16
CA GLY A 481 -15.16 -5.01 3.73
C GLY A 481 -15.05 -6.44 4.28
N ALA A 482 -16.22 -7.03 4.53
CA ALA A 482 -16.34 -8.31 5.20
C ALA A 482 -15.53 -9.40 4.49
N GLY A 483 -14.70 -10.11 5.26
CA GLY A 483 -13.83 -11.18 4.77
C GLY A 483 -12.52 -10.71 4.14
N SER A 484 -12.29 -9.41 4.00
CA SER A 484 -10.98 -8.90 3.58
C SER A 484 -9.95 -9.14 4.67
N MET A 485 -8.77 -9.65 4.30
CA MET A 485 -7.72 -10.05 5.25
C MET A 485 -6.34 -9.57 4.80
N LEU A 486 -5.56 -9.00 5.73
CA LEU A 486 -4.15 -8.73 5.54
C LEU A 486 -3.32 -9.48 6.58
N ARG A 487 -2.37 -10.29 6.12
CA ARG A 487 -1.28 -10.83 6.94
C ARG A 487 -0.02 -10.01 6.72
N VAL A 488 0.56 -9.49 7.79
CA VAL A 488 1.73 -8.61 7.71
C VAL A 488 2.94 -9.15 8.46
N ASN A 489 4.05 -9.24 7.76
CA ASN A 489 5.38 -9.44 8.32
C ASN A 489 6.26 -8.31 7.79
N ASP A 490 6.61 -7.35 8.65
CA ASP A 490 7.42 -6.18 8.28
C ASP A 490 6.71 -5.21 7.30
N LEU A 491 6.04 -4.19 7.86
CA LEU A 491 5.45 -3.08 7.10
C LEU A 491 5.98 -1.75 7.64
N ARG A 492 6.52 -0.91 6.76
CA ARG A 492 6.74 0.51 7.04
C ARG A 492 5.85 1.34 6.13
N ALA A 493 5.03 2.22 6.69
CA ALA A 493 4.18 3.14 5.94
C ALA A 493 4.39 4.57 6.44
N ARG A 494 4.81 5.47 5.56
CA ARG A 494 5.18 6.82 5.96
C ARG A 494 4.90 7.92 4.95
N GLU A 495 4.91 9.15 5.46
CA GLU A 495 4.75 10.39 4.69
C GLU A 495 3.47 10.38 3.84
N THR A 496 2.39 9.77 4.33
CA THR A 496 1.14 9.68 3.55
C THR A 496 0.45 11.03 3.49
N ALA A 497 0.41 11.60 2.30
CA ALA A 497 -0.22 12.88 2.02
C ALA A 497 -1.75 12.74 1.85
N PRO A 498 -2.51 13.83 1.98
CA PRO A 498 -3.90 13.83 1.56
C PRO A 498 -4.07 13.60 0.05
N GLN A 499 -5.26 13.13 -0.32
CA GLN A 499 -5.75 13.29 -1.70
C GLN A 499 -6.01 14.77 -2.03
N GLU A 500 -6.21 15.10 -3.30
CA GLU A 500 -6.32 16.51 -3.72
C GLU A 500 -7.72 17.10 -3.51
N ASP A 501 -8.76 16.26 -3.44
CA ASP A 501 -10.16 16.68 -3.49
C ASP A 501 -10.87 16.76 -2.13
N ASP A 502 -10.14 16.46 -1.06
CA ASP A 502 -10.72 16.26 0.27
C ASP A 502 -10.39 17.40 1.25
N GLU A 503 -9.94 18.55 0.73
CA GLU A 503 -9.44 19.69 1.51
C GLU A 503 -8.34 19.30 2.52
N GLY A 504 -7.64 18.21 2.22
CA GLY A 504 -6.64 17.62 3.06
C GLY A 504 -7.20 16.69 4.14
N THR A 505 -8.39 16.11 4.10
CA THR A 505 -8.92 15.36 5.27
C THR A 505 -8.36 13.94 5.47
N THR A 506 -7.55 13.42 4.55
CA THR A 506 -6.98 12.05 4.60
C THR A 506 -5.46 12.04 4.90
N GLY A 507 -4.69 11.05 4.44
CA GLY A 507 -3.26 10.91 4.72
C GLY A 507 -2.91 9.83 5.75
N ARG A 508 -3.78 8.83 5.93
CA ARG A 508 -3.68 7.85 7.01
C ARG A 508 -2.66 6.76 6.73
N GLY A 509 -2.06 6.20 7.77
CA GLY A 509 -1.11 5.08 7.65
C GLY A 509 -1.82 3.77 7.26
N LEU A 510 -2.49 3.15 8.22
CA LEU A 510 -3.24 1.90 8.05
C LEU A 510 -4.71 2.10 8.44
N VAL A 511 -5.61 1.77 7.53
CA VAL A 511 -7.06 1.79 7.77
C VAL A 511 -7.63 0.38 7.64
N VAL A 512 -8.36 -0.05 8.67
CA VAL A 512 -9.06 -1.33 8.70
C VAL A 512 -10.54 -1.08 9.00
N GLY A 513 -11.45 -1.62 8.19
CA GLY A 513 -12.86 -1.36 8.41
C GLY A 513 -13.84 -2.32 7.78
N ASP A 514 -15.12 -2.12 8.08
CA ASP A 514 -16.26 -2.82 7.48
C ASP A 514 -16.18 -4.36 7.57
N GLY A 515 -15.70 -4.90 8.70
CA GLY A 515 -15.61 -6.35 8.92
C GLY A 515 -14.34 -7.00 8.36
N ALA A 516 -13.32 -6.21 8.07
CA ALA A 516 -12.01 -6.70 7.64
C ALA A 516 -11.09 -7.04 8.82
N ALA A 517 -10.06 -7.83 8.56
CA ALA A 517 -9.09 -8.26 9.55
C ALA A 517 -7.63 -8.00 9.13
N VAL A 518 -6.81 -7.62 10.11
CA VAL A 518 -5.34 -7.52 9.96
C VAL A 518 -4.68 -8.31 11.08
N GLU A 519 -3.75 -9.19 10.73
CA GLU A 519 -2.93 -9.93 11.70
C GLU A 519 -1.45 -9.92 11.31
N GLY A 520 -0.54 -9.86 12.30
CA GLY A 520 0.88 -9.95 12.01
C GLY A 520 1.79 -9.25 13.01
N ALA A 521 2.99 -8.90 12.56
CA ALA A 521 3.97 -8.24 13.40
C ALA A 521 4.89 -7.27 12.65
N ARG A 522 5.51 -6.38 13.44
CA ARG A 522 6.52 -5.38 13.02
C ARG A 522 5.95 -4.40 12.01
N VAL A 523 5.16 -3.47 12.51
CA VAL A 523 4.50 -2.42 11.73
C VAL A 523 4.96 -1.05 12.23
N ALA A 524 5.48 -0.22 11.34
CA ALA A 524 5.84 1.16 11.62
C ALA A 524 5.01 2.12 10.77
N LEU A 525 4.27 3.03 11.42
CA LEU A 525 3.45 4.06 10.79
C LEU A 525 4.02 5.42 11.19
N GLU A 526 4.73 6.07 10.27
CA GLU A 526 5.60 7.21 10.59
C GLU A 526 5.21 8.44 9.77
N HIS A 527 5.15 9.64 10.37
CA HIS A 527 4.92 10.89 9.61
C HIS A 527 3.67 10.84 8.70
N ASN A 528 2.65 10.08 9.11
CA ASN A 528 1.36 10.06 8.43
C ASN A 528 0.52 11.23 8.93
N ARG A 529 -0.65 11.46 8.34
CA ARG A 529 -1.56 12.51 8.76
C ARG A 529 -2.92 11.96 9.17
N ASP A 530 -3.65 12.75 9.94
CA ASP A 530 -4.99 12.44 10.45
C ASP A 530 -5.01 11.31 11.50
N VAL A 531 -4.71 10.08 11.09
CA VAL A 531 -4.60 8.91 11.98
C VAL A 531 -3.51 7.97 11.49
N GLY A 532 -2.63 7.52 12.38
CA GLY A 532 -1.66 6.46 12.10
C GLY A 532 -2.35 5.13 11.79
N LEU A 533 -3.00 4.53 12.80
CA LEU A 533 -3.84 3.33 12.67
C LEU A 533 -5.31 3.65 12.97
N LEU A 534 -6.20 3.45 12.00
CA LEU A 534 -7.64 3.57 12.19
C LEU A 534 -8.34 2.22 11.98
N ALA A 535 -9.02 1.73 13.00
CA ALA A 535 -9.87 0.55 12.96
C ALA A 535 -11.33 0.94 13.27
N VAL A 536 -12.27 0.57 12.40
CA VAL A 536 -13.63 1.08 12.47
C VAL A 536 -14.68 0.04 12.06
N GLY A 537 -15.80 0.03 12.80
CA GLY A 537 -16.98 -0.74 12.44
C GLY A 537 -17.00 -2.15 13.02
N ASN A 538 -18.20 -2.70 13.14
CA ASN A 538 -18.44 -4.01 13.72
C ASN A 538 -17.81 -5.13 12.86
N GLY A 539 -17.21 -6.11 13.51
CA GLY A 539 -16.54 -7.25 12.89
C GLY A 539 -15.12 -6.93 12.42
N THR A 540 -14.66 -5.67 12.55
CA THR A 540 -13.30 -5.27 12.24
C THR A 540 -12.34 -5.73 13.34
N TRP A 541 -11.29 -6.44 12.96
CA TRP A 541 -10.31 -7.00 13.92
C TRP A 541 -8.87 -6.66 13.54
N VAL A 542 -8.07 -6.26 14.52
CA VAL A 542 -6.63 -6.02 14.35
C VAL A 542 -5.87 -6.76 15.45
N VAL A 543 -4.94 -7.63 15.06
CA VAL A 543 -4.07 -8.37 15.99
C VAL A 543 -2.62 -8.12 15.57
N LEU A 544 -1.90 -7.28 16.30
CA LEU A 544 -0.53 -6.91 15.94
C LEU A 544 0.42 -7.06 17.12
N ALA A 545 1.58 -7.64 16.86
CA ALA A 545 2.74 -7.53 17.72
C ALA A 545 3.75 -6.53 17.12
N ASP A 546 4.45 -5.78 17.95
CA ASP A 546 5.49 -4.83 17.50
C ASP A 546 4.91 -3.72 16.60
N LEU A 547 4.17 -2.80 17.19
CA LEU A 547 3.55 -1.66 16.50
C LEU A 547 4.19 -0.35 16.95
N GLU A 548 4.79 0.38 16.01
CA GLU A 548 5.20 1.77 16.21
C GLU A 548 4.33 2.71 15.40
N VAL A 549 3.78 3.74 16.05
CA VAL A 549 3.06 4.84 15.42
C VAL A 549 3.63 6.15 15.94
N ASN A 550 4.36 6.85 15.08
CA ASN A 550 5.06 8.04 15.48
C ASN A 550 4.79 9.23 14.55
N ASP A 551 4.87 10.41 15.17
CA ASP A 551 4.91 11.69 14.45
C ASP A 551 3.71 11.86 13.50
N THR A 552 2.51 11.41 13.90
CA THR A 552 1.29 11.60 13.10
C THR A 552 0.91 13.08 13.11
N ASP A 553 0.94 13.71 11.94
CA ASP A 553 0.60 15.12 11.74
C ASP A 553 -0.92 15.36 11.76
N SER A 554 -1.32 16.58 12.12
CA SER A 554 -2.73 16.97 12.14
C SER A 554 -3.37 17.07 10.76
N GLY A 555 -4.63 16.62 10.67
CA GLY A 555 -5.49 16.89 9.53
C GLY A 555 -5.89 18.38 9.41
N PRO A 556 -6.70 18.74 8.39
CA PRO A 556 -7.15 20.10 8.15
C PRO A 556 -8.02 20.60 9.28
N GLY A 557 -7.88 21.87 9.59
CA GLY A 557 -8.53 22.45 10.75
C GLY A 557 -7.92 21.99 12.07
N GLY A 558 -6.76 21.31 12.06
CA GLY A 558 -5.89 21.14 13.22
C GLY A 558 -6.43 20.25 14.34
N THR A 559 -7.54 19.56 14.13
CA THR A 559 -8.29 18.86 15.20
C THR A 559 -8.07 17.35 15.21
N THR A 560 -7.10 16.84 14.45
CA THR A 560 -6.75 15.41 14.40
C THR A 560 -5.22 15.22 14.47
N GLY A 561 -4.73 14.03 14.09
CA GLY A 561 -3.32 13.62 14.15
C GLY A 561 -3.06 12.51 15.16
N ARG A 562 -4.05 11.62 15.34
CA ARG A 562 -4.05 10.59 16.39
C ARG A 562 -3.10 9.45 16.04
N GLY A 563 -2.48 8.85 17.05
CA GLY A 563 -1.68 7.64 16.84
C GLY A 563 -2.56 6.45 16.45
N LEU A 564 -3.29 5.92 17.43
CA LEU A 564 -4.19 4.77 17.27
C LEU A 564 -5.63 5.17 17.54
N GLN A 565 -6.56 4.72 16.70
CA GLN A 565 -7.98 4.91 16.89
C GLN A 565 -8.78 3.64 16.58
N ALA A 566 -9.55 3.19 17.56
CA ALA A 566 -10.59 2.18 17.40
C ALA A 566 -11.97 2.81 17.57
N GLN A 567 -12.93 2.48 16.70
CA GLN A 567 -14.29 2.97 16.87
C GLN A 567 -15.40 2.05 16.37
N ASP A 568 -16.61 2.29 16.89
CA ASP A 568 -17.89 1.73 16.42
C ASP A 568 -17.91 0.19 16.30
N GLY A 569 -17.38 -0.52 17.30
CA GLY A 569 -17.41 -1.98 17.38
C GLY A 569 -16.13 -2.68 16.88
N ALA A 570 -15.08 -1.92 16.56
CA ALA A 570 -13.79 -2.48 16.19
C ALA A 570 -13.07 -3.09 17.40
N ARG A 571 -12.32 -4.17 17.17
CA ARG A 571 -11.51 -4.85 18.20
C ARG A 571 -10.03 -4.90 17.84
N LEU A 572 -9.20 -4.45 18.77
CA LEU A 572 -7.74 -4.42 18.63
C LEU A 572 -7.12 -5.25 19.77
N VAL A 573 -6.16 -6.11 19.43
CA VAL A 573 -5.31 -6.84 20.38
C VAL A 573 -3.87 -6.54 20.00
N LEU A 574 -3.18 -5.77 20.83
CA LEU A 574 -1.88 -5.22 20.50
C LEU A 574 -0.83 -5.55 21.57
N GLU A 575 0.33 -6.05 21.13
CA GLU A 575 1.48 -6.38 21.98
C GLU A 575 2.70 -5.58 21.55
N ARG A 576 3.46 -5.02 22.50
CA ARG A 576 4.64 -4.17 22.26
C ARG A 576 4.29 -2.99 21.34
N VAL A 577 3.66 -1.98 21.92
CA VAL A 577 3.11 -0.82 21.21
C VAL A 577 3.83 0.45 21.62
N ARG A 578 4.17 1.28 20.64
CA ARG A 578 4.80 2.58 20.85
C ARG A 578 4.05 3.65 20.05
N SER A 579 3.26 4.48 20.73
CA SER A 579 2.55 5.62 20.14
C SER A 579 3.17 6.91 20.66
N ILE A 580 3.92 7.62 19.82
CA ILE A 580 4.79 8.72 20.27
C ILE A 580 4.67 9.96 19.38
N ARG A 581 4.70 11.16 20.00
CA ARG A 581 4.72 12.46 19.29
C ARG A 581 3.54 12.65 18.31
N ASN A 582 2.42 12.00 18.58
CA ASN A 582 1.17 12.20 17.84
C ASN A 582 0.46 13.47 18.34
N HIS A 583 -0.56 13.96 17.64
CA HIS A 583 -1.41 15.06 18.08
C HIS A 583 -2.74 14.53 18.64
N GLU A 584 -3.39 15.33 19.49
CA GLU A 584 -4.73 15.08 20.06
C GLU A 584 -4.82 13.87 21.01
N ALA A 585 -4.53 12.66 20.54
CA ALA A 585 -4.51 11.43 21.32
C ALA A 585 -3.48 10.42 20.77
N ALA A 586 -2.65 9.84 21.65
CA ALA A 586 -1.79 8.72 21.27
C ALA A 586 -2.59 7.43 21.05
N ILE A 587 -3.57 7.13 21.91
CA ILE A 587 -4.46 5.98 21.79
C ILE A 587 -5.90 6.40 22.11
N MET A 588 -6.84 6.10 21.21
CA MET A 588 -8.24 6.45 21.36
C MET A 588 -9.16 5.25 21.08
N ALA A 589 -10.09 4.99 21.99
CA ALA A 589 -11.20 4.07 21.82
C ALA A 589 -12.53 4.81 21.98
N THR A 590 -13.45 4.68 21.02
CA THR A 590 -14.73 5.38 21.08
C THR A 590 -15.89 4.52 20.55
N GLY A 591 -17.07 4.73 21.12
CA GLY A 591 -18.30 4.12 20.64
C GLY A 591 -18.53 2.71 21.19
N PRO A 592 -19.80 2.28 21.21
CA PRO A 592 -20.20 1.04 21.86
C PRO A 592 -19.64 -0.19 21.15
N GLY A 593 -19.24 -1.19 21.94
CA GLY A 593 -18.70 -2.46 21.44
C GLY A 593 -17.25 -2.39 20.96
N THR A 594 -16.63 -1.21 20.99
CA THR A 594 -15.20 -1.03 20.68
C THR A 594 -14.35 -1.56 21.83
N VAL A 595 -13.34 -2.38 21.51
CA VAL A 595 -12.44 -2.99 22.50
C VAL A 595 -10.99 -2.84 22.06
N ILE A 596 -10.11 -2.37 22.96
CA ILE A 596 -8.66 -2.41 22.78
C ILE A 596 -8.04 -3.18 23.95
N ASP A 597 -7.33 -4.26 23.65
CA ASP A 597 -6.53 -5.00 24.61
C ASP A 597 -5.04 -4.69 24.35
N LEU A 598 -4.36 -4.13 25.35
CA LEU A 598 -2.96 -3.69 25.26
C LEU A 598 -2.05 -4.51 26.18
N ARG A 599 -0.90 -4.91 25.65
CA ARG A 599 0.20 -5.48 26.44
C ARG A 599 1.51 -4.81 26.02
N ASP A 600 2.29 -4.34 26.99
CA ASP A 600 3.55 -3.62 26.74
C ASP A 600 3.34 -2.39 25.86
N ALA A 601 2.64 -1.38 26.36
CA ALA A 601 2.32 -0.19 25.57
C ALA A 601 2.93 1.08 26.16
N ARG A 602 3.51 1.91 25.29
CA ARG A 602 3.94 3.28 25.58
C ARG A 602 3.11 4.28 24.79
N ALA A 603 2.55 5.27 25.49
CA ALA A 603 1.93 6.45 24.91
C ALA A 603 2.67 7.69 25.43
N SER A 604 3.50 8.31 24.59
CA SER A 604 4.34 9.42 25.04
C SER A 604 4.36 10.65 24.15
N ASP A 605 4.64 11.78 24.78
CA ASP A 605 4.90 13.05 24.11
C ASP A 605 3.78 13.49 23.17
N THR A 606 2.52 13.17 23.50
CA THR A 606 1.38 13.57 22.67
C THR A 606 1.25 15.09 22.69
N ARG A 607 1.39 15.68 21.50
CA ARG A 607 1.30 17.11 21.24
C ARG A 607 -0.16 17.55 21.29
N SER A 608 -0.37 18.84 21.59
CA SER A 608 -1.72 19.35 21.52
C SER A 608 -2.23 19.38 20.08
N GLU A 609 -3.54 19.17 19.89
CA GLU A 609 -4.19 19.50 18.63
C GLU A 609 -3.94 20.98 18.29
N VAL A 610 -3.85 21.28 16.99
CA VAL A 610 -3.29 22.53 16.48
C VAL A 610 -4.28 23.71 16.57
N LEU A 611 -5.58 23.46 16.58
CA LEU A 611 -6.59 24.52 16.48
C LEU A 611 -6.84 25.23 17.81
N GLN A 612 -7.20 24.49 18.86
CA GLN A 612 -7.50 25.05 20.18
C GLN A 612 -6.32 24.90 21.14
N ARG A 613 -5.29 24.12 20.79
CA ARG A 613 -4.15 23.79 21.64
C ARG A 613 -4.58 23.20 22.99
N ALA A 614 -5.74 22.54 23.01
CA ALA A 614 -6.43 22.17 24.23
C ALA A 614 -6.28 20.69 24.62
N THR A 615 -6.11 19.80 23.64
CA THR A 615 -6.10 18.34 23.87
C THR A 615 -4.84 17.68 23.35
N GLY A 616 -4.23 16.77 24.12
CA GLY A 616 -3.00 16.05 23.75
C GLY A 616 -2.79 14.81 24.60
N ARG A 617 -3.78 13.92 24.61
CA ARG A 617 -3.98 12.88 25.63
C ARG A 617 -3.15 11.62 25.37
N GLY A 618 -2.68 10.97 26.41
CA GLY A 618 -2.00 9.68 26.27
C GLY A 618 -2.95 8.55 25.87
N LEU A 619 -4.01 8.36 26.65
CA LEU A 619 -5.03 7.34 26.43
C LEU A 619 -6.44 7.91 26.63
N GLN A 620 -7.32 7.72 25.65
CA GLN A 620 -8.70 8.19 25.70
C GLN A 620 -9.68 7.04 25.46
N VAL A 621 -10.62 6.86 26.38
CA VAL A 621 -11.70 5.88 26.30
C VAL A 621 -13.03 6.59 26.44
N GLN A 622 -13.94 6.43 25.48
CA GLN A 622 -15.22 7.13 25.55
C GLN A 622 -16.41 6.37 24.98
N SER A 623 -17.61 6.80 25.38
CA SER A 623 -18.89 6.45 24.74
C SER A 623 -19.12 4.94 24.61
N GLY A 624 -18.96 4.17 25.70
CA GLY A 624 -19.22 2.73 25.71
C GLY A 624 -18.05 1.84 25.24
N ALA A 625 -16.88 2.43 24.97
CA ALA A 625 -15.68 1.67 24.61
C ALA A 625 -15.00 1.07 25.84
N VAL A 626 -14.28 -0.04 25.64
CA VAL A 626 -13.52 -0.72 26.70
C VAL A 626 -12.05 -0.80 26.31
N VAL A 627 -11.17 -0.42 27.23
CA VAL A 627 -9.72 -0.64 27.09
C VAL A 627 -9.20 -1.43 28.28
N THR A 628 -8.48 -2.52 28.00
CA THR A 628 -7.72 -3.27 29.00
C THR A 628 -6.23 -3.16 28.71
N GLY A 629 -5.40 -3.11 29.76
CA GLY A 629 -3.98 -2.90 29.61
C GLY A 629 -3.13 -3.56 30.70
N THR A 630 -2.01 -4.17 30.30
CA THR A 630 -0.97 -4.66 31.22
C THR A 630 0.42 -4.16 30.81
N ARG A 631 1.21 -3.67 31.78
CA ARG A 631 2.54 -3.05 31.56
C ARG A 631 2.45 -1.84 30.63
N LEU A 632 1.94 -0.72 31.15
CA LEU A 632 1.75 0.52 30.39
C LEU A 632 2.61 1.65 30.92
N ARG A 633 3.14 2.47 30.00
CA ARG A 633 3.78 3.74 30.33
C ARG A 633 3.14 4.88 29.54
N ILE A 634 2.56 5.82 30.25
CA ILE A 634 1.91 7.01 29.70
C ILE A 634 2.67 8.23 30.23
N GLU A 635 3.39 8.95 29.36
CA GLU A 635 4.29 10.02 29.82
C GLU A 635 4.38 11.24 28.92
N GLY A 636 4.61 12.42 29.50
CA GLY A 636 4.86 13.65 28.71
C GLY A 636 3.69 14.09 27.83
N ASN A 637 2.49 13.58 28.09
CA ASN A 637 1.26 13.95 27.39
C ASN A 637 0.66 15.23 27.98
N ARG A 638 -0.25 15.89 27.26
CA ARG A 638 -0.92 17.12 27.69
C ARG A 638 -2.38 16.88 28.05
N GLU A 639 -2.93 17.76 28.88
CA GLU A 639 -4.32 17.72 29.34
C GLU A 639 -4.63 16.53 30.27
N PHE A 640 -4.54 15.30 29.78
CA PHE A 640 -4.74 14.07 30.55
C PHE A 640 -3.74 12.99 30.15
N GLY A 641 -3.19 12.28 31.14
CA GLY A 641 -2.44 11.05 30.89
C GLY A 641 -3.39 9.99 30.34
N ALA A 642 -4.39 9.62 31.13
CA ALA A 642 -5.50 8.77 30.73
C ALA A 642 -6.85 9.46 31.04
N VAL A 643 -7.82 9.30 30.15
CA VAL A 643 -9.19 9.80 30.35
C VAL A 643 -10.22 8.75 29.96
N VAL A 644 -11.22 8.55 30.82
CA VAL A 644 -12.39 7.70 30.56
C VAL A 644 -13.67 8.50 30.78
N PHE A 645 -14.55 8.56 29.77
CA PHE A 645 -15.79 9.32 29.92
C PHE A 645 -16.97 8.87 29.04
N GLY A 646 -18.17 9.14 29.53
CA GLY A 646 -19.42 8.76 28.88
C GLY A 646 -19.88 7.37 29.31
N ASP A 647 -21.19 7.20 29.39
CA ASP A 647 -21.82 5.98 29.90
C ASP A 647 -21.27 4.71 29.24
N GLY A 648 -20.90 3.75 30.08
CA GLY A 648 -20.39 2.44 29.66
C GLY A 648 -18.92 2.44 29.20
N ALA A 649 -18.23 3.59 29.19
CA ALA A 649 -16.81 3.63 28.92
C ALA A 649 -16.02 3.04 30.11
N ARG A 650 -15.10 2.11 29.84
CA ARG A 650 -14.35 1.40 30.89
C ARG A 650 -12.87 1.30 30.56
N LEU A 651 -12.04 1.61 31.54
CA LEU A 651 -10.58 1.53 31.47
C LEU A 651 -10.06 0.62 32.60
N GLU A 652 -9.41 -0.49 32.25
CA GLU A 652 -8.77 -1.38 33.23
C GLU A 652 -7.28 -1.46 32.96
N LEU A 653 -6.45 -1.09 33.93
CA LEU A 653 -5.00 -1.08 33.81
C LEU A 653 -4.34 -1.87 34.95
N SER A 654 -3.35 -2.67 34.59
CA SER A 654 -2.46 -3.39 35.51
C SER A 654 -1.00 -3.05 35.18
N ASP A 655 -0.16 -2.82 36.18
CA ASP A 655 1.25 -2.44 35.97
C ASP A 655 1.38 -1.18 35.11
N ALA A 656 0.71 -0.10 35.52
CA ALA A 656 0.64 1.13 34.72
C ALA A 656 1.30 2.32 35.43
N ALA A 657 2.18 3.00 34.70
CA ALA A 657 2.78 4.26 35.14
C ALA A 657 2.26 5.43 34.29
N ILE A 658 1.60 6.40 34.91
CA ILE A 658 1.19 7.67 34.31
C ILE A 658 2.02 8.77 34.94
N VAL A 659 2.95 9.34 34.17
CA VAL A 659 4.03 10.17 34.70
C VAL A 659 4.16 11.48 33.94
N GLY A 660 4.18 12.60 34.65
CA GLY A 660 4.54 13.88 34.04
C GLY A 660 3.52 14.39 33.03
N THR A 661 2.22 14.23 33.29
CA THR A 661 1.19 14.86 32.45
C THR A 661 1.29 16.38 32.55
N LEU A 662 1.43 17.04 31.40
CA LEU A 662 1.63 18.47 31.26
C LEU A 662 0.29 19.23 31.19
N GLU A 663 0.32 20.51 31.55
CA GLU A 663 -0.81 21.41 31.31
C GLU A 663 -1.18 21.48 29.82
N ARG A 664 -2.43 21.87 29.54
CA ARG A 664 -2.89 22.21 28.19
C ARG A 664 -1.95 23.24 27.58
N GLU A 665 -1.65 23.11 26.29
CA GLU A 665 -0.77 24.07 25.63
C GLU A 665 -1.41 25.47 25.57
N CYS A 666 -2.73 25.56 25.39
CA CYS A 666 -3.46 26.84 25.40
C CYS A 666 -3.39 27.59 26.74
N ALA A 667 -3.10 26.91 27.86
CA ALA A 667 -3.06 27.54 29.18
C ALA A 667 -1.94 28.57 29.31
N ILE A 668 -0.97 28.52 28.39
CA ILE A 668 0.13 29.47 28.28
C ILE A 668 -0.39 30.87 27.90
N ASP A 669 -1.45 30.98 27.10
CA ASP A 669 -1.81 32.26 26.47
C ASP A 669 -3.32 32.48 26.20
N THR A 670 -4.02 31.47 25.71
CA THR A 670 -5.36 31.57 25.13
C THR A 670 -6.46 30.98 26.01
N CYS A 671 -6.10 30.12 26.97
CA CYS A 671 -7.02 29.49 27.93
C CYS A 671 -6.45 29.45 29.37
N PRO A 672 -5.92 30.56 29.94
CA PRO A 672 -5.18 30.55 31.22
C PRO A 672 -5.98 30.01 32.42
N ASP A 673 -7.31 30.07 32.36
CA ASP A 673 -8.22 29.59 33.41
C ASP A 673 -8.63 28.12 33.23
N LEU A 674 -8.32 27.51 32.09
CA LEU A 674 -8.70 26.14 31.72
C LEU A 674 -7.49 25.20 31.73
N ARG A 675 -6.68 25.33 32.79
CA ARG A 675 -5.52 24.44 33.02
C ARG A 675 -5.97 22.98 33.10
N GLY A 676 -5.05 22.09 32.77
CA GLY A 676 -5.27 20.64 32.86
C GLY A 676 -4.00 19.99 33.39
N GLY A 677 -3.74 18.75 33.00
CA GLY A 677 -2.54 18.02 33.38
C GLY A 677 -2.78 17.00 34.48
N SER A 678 -3.96 16.38 34.49
CA SER A 678 -4.24 15.30 35.45
C SER A 678 -3.75 13.95 34.91
N GLY A 679 -3.22 13.10 35.78
CA GLY A 679 -2.78 11.75 35.43
C GLY A 679 -3.94 10.90 34.91
N LEU A 680 -4.98 10.73 35.73
CA LEU A 680 -6.22 10.03 35.39
C LEU A 680 -7.43 10.97 35.54
N LEU A 681 -8.30 11.02 34.52
CA LEU A 681 -9.64 11.60 34.63
C LEU A 681 -10.71 10.52 34.37
N ALA A 682 -11.67 10.40 35.28
CA ALA A 682 -12.93 9.70 35.04
C ALA A 682 -14.11 10.68 35.17
N ALA A 683 -14.99 10.71 34.18
CA ALA A 683 -16.14 11.62 34.17
C ALA A 683 -17.35 11.05 33.43
N GLY A 684 -18.54 11.58 33.68
CA GLY A 684 -19.72 11.30 32.86
C GLY A 684 -20.11 9.82 32.74
N GLY A 685 -20.05 9.06 33.83
CA GLY A 685 -20.31 7.61 33.85
C GLY A 685 -19.15 6.73 33.38
N GLY A 686 -17.97 7.31 33.14
CA GLY A 686 -16.75 6.55 32.86
C GLY A 686 -16.20 5.84 34.11
N ASP A 687 -15.73 4.61 33.93
CA ASP A 687 -15.25 3.72 35.00
C ASP A 687 -13.77 3.36 34.79
N ALA A 688 -12.93 3.65 35.78
CA ALA A 688 -11.51 3.32 35.77
C ALA A 688 -11.13 2.32 36.86
N VAL A 689 -10.34 1.29 36.53
CA VAL A 689 -9.78 0.34 37.50
C VAL A 689 -8.27 0.26 37.28
N LEU A 690 -7.49 0.59 38.30
CA LEU A 690 -6.03 0.53 38.24
C LEU A 690 -5.50 -0.39 39.34
N THR A 691 -4.61 -1.33 38.97
CA THR A 691 -3.90 -2.22 39.91
C THR A 691 -2.39 -2.15 39.67
N ARG A 692 -1.56 -2.11 40.72
CA ARG A 692 -0.09 -1.98 40.58
C ARG A 692 0.28 -0.79 39.73
N PHE A 693 -0.02 0.40 40.22
CA PHE A 693 0.06 1.63 39.43
C PHE A 693 0.95 2.71 40.07
N ALA A 694 1.39 3.67 39.25
CA ALA A 694 2.05 4.89 39.70
C ALA A 694 1.51 6.11 38.95
N LEU A 695 0.92 7.08 39.67
CA LEU A 695 0.47 8.37 39.14
C LEU A 695 1.38 9.47 39.71
N ARG A 696 2.40 9.87 38.94
CA ARG A 696 3.49 10.69 39.46
C ARG A 696 3.74 11.99 38.70
N GLY A 697 3.94 13.09 39.41
CA GLY A 697 4.48 14.32 38.83
C GLY A 697 3.56 14.97 37.80
N ASN A 698 2.25 14.76 37.91
CA ASN A 698 1.27 15.35 36.98
C ASN A 698 1.00 16.80 37.39
N ALA A 699 0.86 17.68 36.40
CA ALA A 699 0.82 19.13 36.62
C ALA A 699 -0.40 19.60 37.44
N LEU A 700 -1.46 18.80 37.52
CA LEU A 700 -2.66 19.11 38.30
C LEU A 700 -2.99 18.00 39.30
N CYS A 701 -3.81 17.02 38.92
CA CYS A 701 -4.22 15.93 39.81
C CYS A 701 -3.50 14.63 39.47
N GLY A 702 -3.22 13.79 40.47
CA GLY A 702 -2.99 12.36 40.21
C GLY A 702 -4.24 11.72 39.64
N VAL A 703 -5.36 11.88 40.34
CA VAL A 703 -6.70 11.39 39.96
C VAL A 703 -7.72 12.53 40.00
N GLN A 704 -8.54 12.65 38.96
CA GLN A 704 -9.67 13.55 38.88
C GLN A 704 -10.96 12.75 38.64
N LEU A 705 -11.93 12.90 39.54
CA LEU A 705 -13.29 12.41 39.33
C LEU A 705 -14.21 13.63 39.19
N ALA A 706 -14.99 13.67 38.12
CA ALA A 706 -15.86 14.81 37.82
C ALA A 706 -17.24 14.35 37.32
N VAL A 707 -18.22 15.22 37.51
CA VAL A 707 -19.53 15.11 36.86
C VAL A 707 -19.44 15.79 35.50
N ALA A 708 -19.98 15.16 34.46
CA ALA A 708 -20.21 15.83 33.18
C ALA A 708 -21.66 16.35 33.12
N ASP A 709 -21.87 17.54 32.58
CA ASP A 709 -23.17 18.23 32.55
C ASP A 709 -24.34 17.30 32.17
N GLY A 710 -25.24 17.06 33.13
CA GLY A 710 -26.44 16.24 32.94
C GLY A 710 -26.21 14.72 32.93
N SER A 711 -25.04 14.23 33.34
CA SER A 711 -24.68 12.80 33.40
C SER A 711 -24.24 12.34 34.79
N SER A 712 -24.04 11.04 34.96
CA SER A 712 -23.49 10.47 36.20
C SER A 712 -22.02 10.89 36.41
N GLY A 713 -21.54 10.90 37.65
CA GLY A 713 -20.12 11.13 37.94
C GLY A 713 -19.24 10.00 37.40
N GLY A 714 -17.95 10.27 37.21
CA GLY A 714 -16.98 9.20 36.95
C GLY A 714 -16.65 8.37 38.20
N THR A 715 -16.25 7.12 38.01
CA THR A 715 -15.80 6.21 39.07
C THR A 715 -14.36 5.78 38.87
N ALA A 716 -13.65 5.55 39.97
CA ALA A 716 -12.36 4.89 39.93
C ALA A 716 -12.19 3.92 41.11
N ALA A 717 -11.59 2.76 40.84
CA ALA A 717 -11.13 1.81 41.84
C ALA A 717 -9.62 1.63 41.70
N LEU A 718 -8.89 1.98 42.76
CA LEU A 718 -7.44 1.93 42.82
C LEU A 718 -7.03 0.85 43.81
N HIS A 719 -6.10 0.01 43.39
CA HIS A 719 -5.60 -1.08 44.21
C HIS A 719 -4.09 -1.18 44.09
N GLU A 720 -3.37 -1.22 45.22
CA GLU A 720 -1.92 -1.46 45.25
C GLU A 720 -1.15 -0.49 44.33
N GLY A 721 -0.89 0.74 44.78
CA GLY A 721 -0.22 1.73 43.93
C GLY A 721 0.23 2.99 44.65
N GLU A 722 0.82 3.89 43.89
CA GLU A 722 1.37 5.17 44.38
C GLU A 722 0.76 6.36 43.63
N VAL A 723 0.40 7.40 44.37
CA VAL A 723 0.04 8.73 43.86
C VAL A 723 0.93 9.78 44.51
N SER A 724 1.86 10.35 43.75
CA SER A 724 2.88 11.23 44.32
C SER A 724 3.33 12.39 43.44
N GLU A 725 3.90 13.42 44.05
CA GLU A 725 4.48 14.57 43.34
C GLU A 725 3.44 15.36 42.50
N ASN A 726 2.15 15.33 42.85
CA ASN A 726 1.09 16.08 42.17
C ASN A 726 0.66 17.30 43.01
N VAL A 727 0.03 18.31 42.40
CA VAL A 727 -0.60 19.41 43.17
C VAL A 727 -1.72 18.85 44.05
N VAL A 728 -2.59 18.04 43.47
CA VAL A 728 -3.60 17.27 44.21
C VAL A 728 -3.41 15.78 43.94
N GLY A 729 -3.37 14.95 44.98
CA GLY A 729 -3.31 13.49 44.83
C GLY A 729 -4.59 12.97 44.17
N ALA A 730 -5.73 13.12 44.83
CA ALA A 730 -7.06 12.83 44.28
C ALA A 730 -8.01 14.02 44.48
N ASN A 731 -8.66 14.47 43.40
CA ASN A 731 -9.73 15.46 43.44
C ASN A 731 -11.05 14.79 43.05
N VAL A 732 -12.02 14.80 43.97
CA VAL A 732 -13.33 14.14 43.79
C VAL A 732 -14.43 15.19 43.82
N GLN A 733 -15.01 15.44 42.65
CA GLN A 733 -16.12 16.38 42.44
C GLN A 733 -17.41 15.64 42.12
N VAL A 734 -17.56 14.43 42.66
CA VAL A 734 -18.72 13.56 42.50
C VAL A 734 -19.34 13.38 43.88
N ASP A 735 -20.60 13.77 44.01
CA ASP A 735 -21.35 13.62 45.26
C ASP A 735 -21.50 12.14 45.63
N GLU A 736 -21.41 11.84 46.93
CA GLU A 736 -21.57 10.49 47.49
C GLU A 736 -20.60 9.42 46.98
N PHE A 737 -19.46 9.82 46.39
CA PHE A 737 -18.42 8.88 45.97
C PHE A 737 -17.75 8.17 47.17
N ASP A 738 -17.60 6.84 47.08
CA ASP A 738 -16.92 6.03 48.09
C ASP A 738 -15.39 6.19 47.97
N VAL A 739 -14.84 7.10 48.78
CA VAL A 739 -13.41 7.39 48.82
C VAL A 739 -12.56 6.17 49.19
N SER A 740 -13.12 5.16 49.86
CA SER A 740 -12.37 3.94 50.21
C SER A 740 -11.88 3.18 48.96
N ALA A 741 -12.57 3.34 47.82
CA ALA A 741 -12.17 2.79 46.53
C ALA A 741 -10.85 3.38 45.99
N LEU A 742 -10.38 4.52 46.52
CA LEU A 742 -9.10 5.14 46.16
C LEU A 742 -7.98 4.82 47.15
N MET A 743 -8.28 4.15 48.27
CA MET A 743 -7.37 3.99 49.40
C MET A 743 -6.88 2.56 49.61
N ASP A 744 -7.36 1.58 48.83
CA ASP A 744 -7.02 0.17 49.01
C ASP A 744 -5.56 -0.13 48.65
N ARG A 745 -4.70 -0.13 49.68
CA ARG A 745 -3.25 -0.30 49.55
C ARG A 745 -2.64 0.73 48.58
N VAL A 746 -3.12 1.97 48.66
CA VAL A 746 -2.62 3.10 47.87
C VAL A 746 -1.84 4.07 48.76
N VAL A 747 -0.64 4.45 48.33
CA VAL A 747 0.20 5.43 49.03
C VAL A 747 0.09 6.78 48.37
N TYR A 748 -0.36 7.78 49.13
CA TYR A 748 -0.35 9.18 48.76
C TYR A 748 0.80 9.90 49.49
N ARG A 749 1.79 10.41 48.74
CA ARG A 749 2.95 11.11 49.33
C ARG A 749 3.45 12.23 48.45
N ASP A 750 4.12 13.20 49.05
CA ASP A 750 4.79 14.28 48.32
C ASP A 750 3.87 15.05 47.35
N ASN A 751 2.55 15.02 47.60
CA ASN A 751 1.58 15.88 46.91
C ASN A 751 1.40 17.17 47.73
N GLU A 752 1.05 18.30 47.09
CA GLU A 752 0.75 19.52 47.86
C GLU A 752 -0.52 19.33 48.71
N ARG A 753 -1.50 18.57 48.18
CA ARG A 753 -2.67 18.08 48.90
C ARG A 753 -2.96 16.64 48.50
N ASN A 754 -3.13 15.72 49.45
CA ASN A 754 -3.41 14.32 49.11
C ASN A 754 -4.84 14.09 48.59
N LEU A 755 -5.85 14.75 49.16
CA LEU A 755 -7.26 14.58 48.81
C LEU A 755 -8.00 15.93 48.83
N ASP A 756 -8.82 16.18 47.81
CA ASP A 756 -9.70 17.34 47.68
C ASP A 756 -11.12 16.88 47.34
N LEU A 757 -12.14 17.35 48.09
CA LEU A 757 -13.53 16.90 47.98
C LEU A 757 -14.50 18.09 47.96
N THR A 758 -15.57 18.01 47.18
CA THR A 758 -16.67 19.01 47.20
C THR A 758 -17.49 18.99 48.49
N ALA A 759 -17.52 17.86 49.21
CA ALA A 759 -18.09 17.73 50.55
C ALA A 759 -17.27 16.73 51.38
N LEU A 760 -16.68 17.18 52.50
CA LEU A 760 -16.02 16.29 53.44
C LEU A 760 -17.07 15.49 54.21
N PRO A 761 -17.04 14.14 54.21
CA PRO A 761 -17.83 13.39 55.17
C PRO A 761 -17.35 13.74 56.58
N VAL A 762 -18.23 14.36 57.37
CA VAL A 762 -17.95 14.64 58.78
C VAL A 762 -17.84 13.28 59.49
N PRO A 763 -16.72 12.95 60.15
CA PRO A 763 -16.62 11.71 60.91
C PRO A 763 -17.77 11.65 61.92
N GLY A 764 -18.60 10.61 61.83
CA GLY A 764 -19.56 10.31 62.88
C GLY A 764 -18.79 10.13 64.18
N ALA A 765 -19.14 10.92 65.20
CA ALA A 765 -18.51 10.82 66.52
C ALA A 765 -18.47 9.35 66.95
N ALA A 766 -17.27 8.84 67.21
CA ALA A 766 -17.08 7.49 67.71
C ALA A 766 -17.94 7.30 68.97
N VAL A 767 -19.00 6.52 68.85
CA VAL A 767 -19.74 6.05 70.02
C VAL A 767 -18.81 5.07 70.71
N ALA A 768 -18.24 5.50 71.83
CA ALA A 768 -17.50 4.64 72.73
C ALA A 768 -18.42 3.48 73.15
N VAL A 769 -18.20 2.31 72.57
CA VAL A 769 -18.72 1.05 73.08
C VAL A 769 -17.86 0.72 74.29
N GLY A 770 -18.38 1.01 75.49
CA GLY A 770 -17.83 0.47 76.71
C GLY A 770 -18.14 -1.02 76.80
N GLU A 771 -17.12 -1.83 77.06
CA GLU A 771 -17.27 -3.16 77.66
C GLU A 771 -16.24 -3.31 78.80
N PRO A 772 -16.48 -4.16 79.81
CA PRO A 772 -17.71 -4.90 80.14
C PRO A 772 -18.45 -4.37 81.39
#